data_AF-N6UVC7-F1
#
_entry.id   AF-N6UVC7-F1
#
_cell.length_a   1.000
_cell.length_b   1.000
_cell.length_c   1.000
_cell.angle_alpha   90.00
_cell.angle_beta   90.00
_cell.angle_gamma   90.00
#
_symmetry.space_group_name_H-M   'P 1'
#
loop_
_entity.id
_entity.type
_entity.pdbx_description
1 polymer ?
#
loop_
_entity_poly.entity_id
_entity_poly.type
_entity_poly.pdbx_seq_one_letter_code
_entity_poly.pdbx_strand_id
1 'polypeptide(L)'
;MFVAKVPLYSRCVELDLWNGGRAEEPVIVHGYTFVPEISAKEVLEAIAESAFKTSDYPVMLSFENHCNPRQQAKIANYCREIFGEMLLDAPIENHPLKDKQPLPPPSMLHRKIIIKNKKKHHRHRKELEESDSGIENQNCTDQALKTVIEHPEENSTDQEPEGPEGANGSKPTGNGVILHHPPSLQNRQASNESASTNGSSTDADEEPEVMEGEIPLNKSTDRGDDGKAPTGESEAGAEISALVNYVQPVHFVSFDESENRKRYYEMSSFDERQATLLLKEYPTDFVDYNKKQLSRVYPAGTRFDSSNFMPQVFWNAGCQLVALNFQTLDLAMQLNLGIFEYNLRCGYLLKPDFMRRQDRTFYPFADTTVDGIVAGTVKIQVISGQFLSEKKVGTYIEVEMYGLPADTIRKRFKTKVIPNNAINPVYDEEPFVFKRVVLPGLASIRIVAYEEGGRFIGHRILPLTSISPGYRHVNLKTEMGQPLPLATVFIYVVVKDYVPDGLSEFADALANPIKYQSDLDKRTHQLAVLTEGLELTEQEEAVLKKSSVALNSKEQVNGSPGQRPSIPTGSASVELVAAENPAANPVATATVSAVENTVPAEANSANKPPPADDFEDKFDEVPVEPLEKIWENKQVREKKLELDKKLEALRKKFEKKKQTLQSQKSGDYSEKKSKLINMKLVKRLSSKNILFTSVSGVFSTESPSVEPLTSVADDAEGAAGTCADSETTLPRSQSERLLAISKDYTTQEKELREKYFELIYSTAERVMIQRQDNQKAVLK
;
A
#
# COMPACT_ATOMS: atom_id res chain seq x y z
N MET A 1 -9.15 -23.50 2.12
CA MET A 1 -8.37 -22.24 2.19
C MET A 1 -9.23 -21.02 1.84
N PHE A 2 -9.86 -21.01 0.66
CA PHE A 2 -10.57 -19.86 0.10
C PHE A 2 -11.63 -19.18 1.00
N VAL A 3 -12.46 -19.93 1.75
CA VAL A 3 -13.44 -19.31 2.67
C VAL A 3 -12.82 -18.79 3.98
N ALA A 4 -11.92 -19.57 4.61
CA ALA A 4 -11.45 -19.32 5.98
C ALA A 4 -10.08 -18.63 6.11
N LYS A 5 -9.25 -18.64 5.06
CA LYS A 5 -7.94 -17.96 5.00
C LYS A 5 -7.89 -16.82 3.97
N VAL A 6 -9.01 -16.49 3.30
CA VAL A 6 -9.16 -15.24 2.52
C VAL A 6 -10.13 -14.22 3.19
N PRO A 7 -10.02 -13.89 4.50
CA PRO A 7 -10.70 -12.73 5.09
C PRO A 7 -9.85 -11.44 4.98
N LEU A 8 -8.84 -11.43 4.10
CA LEU A 8 -7.78 -10.43 4.02
C LEU A 8 -7.63 -9.90 2.58
N TYR A 9 -8.74 -9.37 2.03
CA TYR A 9 -8.82 -8.42 0.90
C TYR A 9 -8.05 -8.74 -0.41
N SER A 10 -7.43 -9.92 -0.55
CA SER A 10 -6.62 -10.27 -1.72
C SER A 10 -7.44 -10.15 -3.01
N ARG A 11 -6.80 -9.60 -4.04
CA ARG A 11 -7.38 -9.31 -5.37
C ARG A 11 -6.79 -10.18 -6.48
N CYS A 12 -5.85 -11.07 -6.16
CA CYS A 12 -5.30 -12.05 -7.08
C CYS A 12 -5.21 -13.41 -6.37
N VAL A 13 -5.71 -14.47 -7.01
CA VAL A 13 -5.77 -15.83 -6.47
C VAL A 13 -5.25 -16.81 -7.53
N GLU A 14 -4.48 -17.81 -7.11
CA GLU A 14 -3.95 -18.89 -7.99
C GLU A 14 -4.81 -20.15 -7.87
N LEU A 15 -4.98 -20.86 -8.99
CA LEU A 15 -5.81 -22.04 -9.13
C LEU A 15 -5.12 -23.03 -10.10
N ASP A 16 -4.45 -24.02 -9.53
CA ASP A 16 -3.71 -25.07 -10.26
C ASP A 16 -4.70 -26.15 -10.70
N LEU A 17 -5.15 -26.10 -11.95
CA LEU A 17 -6.28 -26.87 -12.47
C LEU A 17 -5.81 -28.15 -13.16
N TRP A 18 -6.23 -29.30 -12.64
CA TRP A 18 -5.81 -30.63 -13.08
C TRP A 18 -6.99 -31.54 -13.47
N ASN A 19 -6.68 -32.61 -14.22
CA ASN A 19 -7.67 -33.59 -14.65
C ASN A 19 -8.09 -34.51 -13.50
N GLY A 20 -9.30 -34.33 -12.96
CA GLY A 20 -9.80 -35.24 -11.94
C GLY A 20 -10.24 -36.58 -12.54
N GLY A 21 -9.80 -37.67 -11.90
CA GLY A 21 -10.09 -39.05 -12.35
C GLY A 21 -11.50 -39.55 -11.99
N ARG A 22 -12.23 -38.86 -11.10
CA ARG A 22 -13.61 -39.20 -10.75
C ARG A 22 -14.58 -38.35 -11.56
N ALA A 23 -15.54 -39.01 -12.23
CA ALA A 23 -16.62 -38.38 -13.02
C ALA A 23 -16.17 -37.35 -14.09
N GLU A 24 -14.89 -37.36 -14.48
CA GLU A 24 -14.25 -36.35 -15.33
C GLU A 24 -14.41 -34.91 -14.78
N GLU A 25 -14.49 -34.72 -13.47
CA GLU A 25 -14.59 -33.39 -12.86
C GLU A 25 -13.21 -32.74 -12.73
N PRO A 26 -13.05 -31.43 -13.03
CA PRO A 26 -11.81 -30.72 -12.82
C PRO A 26 -11.52 -30.56 -11.31
N VAL A 27 -10.26 -30.76 -10.95
CA VAL A 27 -9.78 -30.64 -9.56
C VAL A 27 -8.70 -29.58 -9.46
N ILE A 28 -8.46 -29.11 -8.23
CA ILE A 28 -7.32 -28.25 -7.90
C ILE A 28 -6.37 -29.04 -7.01
N VAL A 29 -5.09 -29.08 -7.38
CA VAL A 29 -4.03 -29.77 -6.64
C VAL A 29 -2.66 -29.22 -7.05
N HIS A 30 -1.70 -29.20 -6.13
CA HIS A 30 -0.31 -28.93 -6.45
C HIS A 30 0.30 -30.20 -7.08
N GLY A 31 0.48 -30.17 -8.41
CA GLY A 31 0.80 -31.34 -9.23
C GLY A 31 2.04 -32.12 -8.77
N TYR A 32 2.01 -33.44 -8.96
CA TYR A 32 3.10 -34.37 -8.60
C TYR A 32 3.51 -34.38 -7.11
N THR A 33 2.63 -33.94 -6.20
CA THR A 33 2.86 -33.99 -4.75
C THR A 33 1.76 -34.74 -3.99
N PHE A 34 2.01 -35.06 -2.73
CA PHE A 34 1.05 -35.74 -1.84
C PHE A 34 -0.06 -34.81 -1.28
N VAL A 35 -0.25 -33.62 -1.86
CA VAL A 35 -1.32 -32.69 -1.48
C VAL A 35 -2.67 -33.26 -1.96
N PRO A 36 -3.72 -33.31 -1.13
CA PRO A 36 -5.02 -33.83 -1.55
C PRO A 36 -5.71 -32.91 -2.58
N GLU A 37 -6.30 -33.53 -3.60
CA GLU A 37 -7.19 -32.87 -4.58
C GLU A 37 -8.43 -32.26 -3.91
N ILE A 38 -8.87 -31.10 -4.41
CA ILE A 38 -10.16 -30.49 -4.06
C ILE A 38 -10.98 -30.18 -5.32
N SER A 39 -12.31 -30.14 -5.21
CA SER A 39 -13.20 -29.85 -6.35
C SER A 39 -12.98 -28.42 -6.87
N ALA A 40 -12.70 -28.27 -8.17
CA ALA A 40 -12.58 -26.94 -8.77
C ALA A 40 -13.91 -26.18 -8.72
N LYS A 41 -15.05 -26.88 -8.83
CA LYS A 41 -16.39 -26.28 -8.75
C LYS A 41 -16.65 -25.65 -7.39
N GLU A 42 -16.40 -26.38 -6.30
CA GLU A 42 -16.59 -25.90 -4.92
C GLU A 42 -15.69 -24.68 -4.62
N VAL A 43 -14.48 -24.64 -5.21
CA VAL A 43 -13.57 -23.49 -5.07
C VAL A 43 -14.06 -22.27 -5.84
N LEU A 44 -14.61 -22.45 -7.05
CA LEU A 44 -15.24 -21.35 -7.80
C LEU A 44 -16.49 -20.81 -7.08
N GLU A 45 -17.32 -21.69 -6.52
CA GLU A 45 -18.48 -21.32 -5.68
C GLU A 45 -18.05 -20.53 -4.44
N ALA A 46 -17.03 -21.01 -3.72
CA ALA A 46 -16.45 -20.31 -2.57
C ALA A 46 -15.84 -18.94 -2.94
N ILE A 47 -15.26 -18.80 -4.13
CA ILE A 47 -14.77 -17.52 -4.65
C ILE A 47 -15.94 -16.58 -4.96
N ALA A 48 -16.99 -17.04 -5.62
CA ALA A 48 -18.18 -16.23 -5.91
C ALA A 48 -18.85 -15.69 -4.64
N GLU A 49 -18.95 -16.53 -3.61
CA GLU A 49 -19.52 -16.17 -2.31
C GLU A 49 -18.66 -15.17 -1.51
N SER A 50 -17.36 -15.07 -1.79
CA SER A 50 -16.40 -14.31 -0.95
C SER A 50 -15.73 -13.10 -1.62
N ALA A 51 -15.60 -13.11 -2.96
CA ALA A 51 -14.77 -12.17 -3.73
C ALA A 51 -14.97 -10.69 -3.36
N PHE A 52 -16.22 -10.28 -3.15
CA PHE A 52 -16.58 -8.87 -2.92
C PHE A 52 -17.05 -8.56 -1.48
N LYS A 53 -16.98 -9.52 -0.53
CA LYS A 53 -17.38 -9.32 0.88
C LYS A 53 -16.56 -8.27 1.64
N THR A 54 -15.37 -7.91 1.16
CA THR A 54 -14.45 -6.96 1.82
C THR A 54 -14.03 -5.78 0.93
N SER A 55 -14.31 -5.84 -0.37
CA SER A 55 -13.90 -4.83 -1.36
C SER A 55 -14.65 -5.06 -2.67
N ASP A 56 -15.29 -4.04 -3.22
CA ASP A 56 -15.90 -4.07 -4.55
C ASP A 56 -14.88 -3.99 -5.70
N TYR A 57 -13.58 -3.88 -5.42
CA TYR A 57 -12.56 -3.81 -6.47
C TYR A 57 -12.30 -5.17 -7.13
N PRO A 58 -11.94 -5.19 -8.44
CA PRO A 58 -11.86 -6.40 -9.26
C PRO A 58 -10.92 -7.47 -8.71
N VAL A 59 -11.28 -8.73 -8.94
CA VAL A 59 -10.50 -9.92 -8.57
C VAL A 59 -9.95 -10.60 -9.83
N MET A 60 -8.68 -10.99 -9.80
CA MET A 60 -8.01 -11.75 -10.87
C MET A 60 -7.84 -13.21 -10.44
N LEU A 61 -8.19 -14.13 -11.32
CA LEU A 61 -7.95 -15.56 -11.14
C LEU A 61 -6.81 -16.00 -12.07
N SER A 62 -5.67 -16.36 -11.49
CA SER A 62 -4.53 -16.95 -12.17
C SER A 62 -4.76 -18.45 -12.28
N PHE A 63 -5.16 -18.91 -13.46
CA PHE A 63 -5.23 -20.33 -13.75
C PHE A 63 -3.84 -20.82 -14.16
N GLU A 64 -3.36 -21.90 -13.54
CA GLU A 64 -2.31 -22.75 -14.09
C GLU A 64 -2.98 -24.01 -14.61
N ASN A 65 -3.05 -24.17 -15.93
CA ASN A 65 -4.04 -25.03 -16.59
C ASN A 65 -3.40 -26.31 -17.16
N HIS A 66 -3.64 -27.43 -16.51
CA HIS A 66 -3.20 -28.78 -16.91
C HIS A 66 -4.36 -29.68 -17.35
N CYS A 67 -5.57 -29.12 -17.49
CA CYS A 67 -6.76 -29.85 -17.90
C CYS A 67 -6.77 -30.17 -19.40
N ASN A 68 -7.34 -31.31 -19.77
CA ASN A 68 -7.66 -31.66 -21.16
C ASN A 68 -8.83 -30.78 -21.69
N PRO A 69 -9.00 -30.64 -23.02
CA PRO A 69 -9.99 -29.72 -23.60
C PRO A 69 -11.43 -29.90 -23.09
N ARG A 70 -11.87 -31.14 -22.79
CA ARG A 70 -13.22 -31.43 -22.28
C ARG A 70 -13.41 -30.92 -20.84
N GLN A 71 -12.38 -31.02 -20.00
CA GLN A 71 -12.41 -30.44 -18.65
C GLN A 71 -12.18 -28.92 -18.68
N GLN A 72 -11.38 -28.38 -19.61
CA GLN A 72 -11.29 -26.93 -19.83
C GLN A 72 -12.65 -26.32 -20.24
N ALA A 73 -13.44 -27.01 -21.06
CA ALA A 73 -14.81 -26.61 -21.39
C ALA A 73 -15.74 -26.63 -20.16
N LYS A 74 -15.65 -27.67 -19.29
CA LYS A 74 -16.36 -27.67 -17.99
C LYS A 74 -15.98 -26.45 -17.14
N ILE A 75 -14.69 -26.16 -16.98
CA ILE A 75 -14.18 -25.01 -16.20
C ILE A 75 -14.73 -23.69 -16.76
N ALA A 76 -14.73 -23.53 -18.08
CA ALA A 76 -15.27 -22.32 -18.72
C ALA A 76 -16.78 -22.15 -18.50
N ASN A 77 -17.54 -23.24 -18.50
CA ASN A 77 -18.98 -23.20 -18.20
C ASN A 77 -19.23 -22.93 -16.71
N TYR A 78 -18.50 -23.57 -15.79
CA TYR A 78 -18.55 -23.24 -14.37
C TYR A 78 -18.22 -21.78 -14.09
N CYS A 79 -17.25 -21.17 -14.79
CA CYS A 79 -17.01 -19.74 -14.67
C CYS A 79 -18.23 -18.88 -15.07
N ARG A 80 -18.93 -19.24 -16.17
CA ARG A 80 -20.14 -18.53 -16.61
C ARG A 80 -21.33 -18.74 -15.68
N GLU A 81 -21.58 -19.98 -15.26
CA GLU A 81 -22.70 -20.38 -14.41
C GLU A 81 -22.57 -19.83 -12.98
N ILE A 82 -21.38 -19.90 -12.39
CA ILE A 82 -21.15 -19.55 -10.98
C ILE A 82 -20.90 -18.06 -10.79
N PHE A 83 -20.17 -17.40 -11.70
CA PHE A 83 -19.89 -15.96 -11.57
C PHE A 83 -20.95 -15.08 -12.25
N GLY A 84 -21.62 -15.55 -13.30
CA GLY A 84 -22.65 -14.80 -14.02
C GLY A 84 -22.18 -13.39 -14.40
N GLU A 85 -22.95 -12.37 -14.02
CA GLU A 85 -22.61 -10.96 -14.24
C GLU A 85 -21.30 -10.49 -13.58
N MET A 86 -20.76 -11.23 -12.60
CA MET A 86 -19.45 -10.92 -12.03
C MET A 86 -18.31 -11.29 -12.98
N LEU A 87 -18.51 -12.18 -13.94
CA LEU A 87 -17.48 -12.49 -14.94
C LEU A 87 -17.23 -11.28 -15.85
N LEU A 88 -15.96 -11.08 -16.21
CA LEU A 88 -15.56 -10.21 -17.31
C LEU A 88 -15.01 -11.11 -18.42
N ASP A 89 -15.90 -11.54 -19.32
CA ASP A 89 -15.56 -12.33 -20.51
C ASP A 89 -15.26 -11.42 -21.72
N ALA A 90 -16.11 -10.42 -21.96
CA ALA A 90 -15.91 -9.40 -23.00
C ALA A 90 -15.08 -8.19 -22.54
N PRO A 91 -14.28 -7.55 -23.42
CA PRO A 91 -13.72 -6.22 -23.20
C PRO A 91 -14.83 -5.15 -23.12
N ILE A 92 -14.64 -4.13 -22.28
CA ILE A 92 -15.55 -2.98 -22.19
C ILE A 92 -15.29 -1.98 -23.33
N GLU A 93 -16.36 -1.36 -23.84
CA GLU A 93 -16.36 -0.55 -25.07
C GLU A 93 -15.29 0.55 -25.09
N ASN A 94 -15.11 1.25 -23.96
CA ASN A 94 -14.16 2.35 -23.81
C ASN A 94 -12.68 1.91 -23.75
N HIS A 95 -12.39 0.62 -23.58
CA HIS A 95 -11.03 0.07 -23.49
C HIS A 95 -10.89 -1.16 -24.40
N PRO A 96 -11.00 -1.02 -25.73
CA PRO A 96 -10.91 -2.16 -26.65
C PRO A 96 -9.50 -2.75 -26.66
N LEU A 97 -9.38 -4.08 -26.82
CA LEU A 97 -8.09 -4.77 -26.93
C LEU A 97 -7.39 -4.44 -28.27
N LYS A 98 -6.66 -3.33 -28.27
CA LYS A 98 -5.87 -2.81 -29.40
C LYS A 98 -4.52 -2.32 -28.88
N ASP A 99 -3.51 -2.33 -29.74
CA ASP A 99 -2.19 -1.80 -29.41
C ASP A 99 -2.28 -0.34 -28.92
N LYS A 100 -1.48 0.03 -27.92
CA LYS A 100 -1.41 1.32 -27.22
C LYS A 100 -2.63 1.73 -26.38
N GLN A 101 -3.70 0.93 -26.31
CA GLN A 101 -4.84 1.23 -25.43
C GLN A 101 -4.52 0.92 -23.95
N PRO A 102 -4.74 1.85 -23.01
CA PRO A 102 -4.49 1.62 -21.59
C PRO A 102 -5.39 0.51 -21.02
N LEU A 103 -4.90 -0.13 -19.96
CA LEU A 103 -5.74 -0.98 -19.12
C LEU A 103 -6.85 -0.14 -18.46
N PRO A 104 -8.08 -0.66 -18.34
CA PRO A 104 -9.16 0.04 -17.64
C PRO A 104 -8.79 0.26 -16.16
N PRO A 105 -9.15 1.42 -15.57
CA PRO A 105 -8.90 1.66 -14.15
C PRO A 105 -9.74 0.70 -13.29
N PRO A 106 -9.24 0.26 -12.11
CA PRO A 106 -9.95 -0.72 -11.28
C PRO A 106 -11.37 -0.30 -10.86
N SER A 107 -11.65 1.00 -10.78
CA SER A 107 -12.98 1.56 -10.51
C SER A 107 -13.99 1.39 -11.65
N MET A 108 -13.53 1.12 -12.88
CA MET A 108 -14.40 0.79 -14.02
C MET A 108 -14.71 -0.72 -14.09
N LEU A 109 -14.02 -1.53 -13.30
CA LEU A 109 -14.20 -2.99 -13.19
C LEU A 109 -14.70 -3.41 -11.80
N HIS A 110 -15.52 -2.55 -11.15
CA HIS A 110 -16.13 -2.90 -9.88
C HIS A 110 -16.97 -4.18 -9.96
N ARG A 111 -16.80 -5.04 -8.96
CA ARG A 111 -17.43 -6.37 -8.84
C ARG A 111 -17.18 -7.32 -10.02
N LYS A 112 -16.09 -7.12 -10.77
CA LYS A 112 -15.67 -8.01 -11.86
C LYS A 112 -14.58 -9.01 -11.46
N ILE A 113 -14.67 -10.20 -12.03
CA ILE A 113 -13.74 -11.32 -11.94
C ILE A 113 -13.09 -11.50 -13.32
N ILE A 114 -11.76 -11.44 -13.36
CA ILE A 114 -10.96 -11.44 -14.60
C ILE A 114 -10.12 -12.72 -14.65
N ILE A 115 -10.18 -13.45 -15.77
CA ILE A 115 -9.45 -14.72 -15.93
C ILE A 115 -8.10 -14.47 -16.61
N LYS A 116 -7.01 -14.82 -15.91
CA LYS A 116 -5.65 -14.97 -16.48
C LYS A 116 -5.44 -16.46 -16.79
N ASN A 117 -5.47 -16.78 -18.07
CA ASN A 117 -5.19 -18.10 -18.64
C ASN A 117 -4.60 -17.91 -20.05
N LYS A 118 -3.92 -18.92 -20.61
CA LYS A 118 -3.46 -18.89 -22.00
C LYS A 118 -4.59 -18.56 -22.98
N LYS A 119 -4.27 -17.83 -24.05
CA LYS A 119 -5.21 -17.44 -25.10
C LYS A 119 -4.75 -17.94 -26.48
N LYS A 120 -5.67 -18.53 -27.24
CA LYS A 120 -5.41 -19.07 -28.58
C LYS A 120 -5.46 -17.95 -29.62
N HIS A 121 -4.35 -17.69 -30.30
CA HIS A 121 -4.28 -16.71 -31.37
C HIS A 121 -4.81 -17.30 -32.69
N HIS A 122 -6.00 -16.87 -33.11
CA HIS A 122 -6.46 -17.09 -34.48
C HIS A 122 -5.57 -16.28 -35.44
N ARG A 123 -4.59 -16.94 -36.08
CA ARG A 123 -3.99 -16.42 -37.31
C ARG A 123 -5.09 -16.37 -38.37
N HIS A 124 -5.46 -15.17 -38.81
CA HIS A 124 -6.30 -15.01 -39.99
C HIS A 124 -5.57 -15.61 -41.20
N ARG A 125 -5.98 -16.82 -41.59
CA ARG A 125 -5.67 -17.34 -42.92
C ARG A 125 -6.45 -16.44 -43.89
N LYS A 126 -5.74 -15.75 -44.79
CA LYS A 126 -6.40 -15.18 -45.96
C LYS A 126 -6.78 -16.35 -46.85
N GLU A 127 -8.03 -16.77 -46.75
CA GLU A 127 -8.66 -17.53 -47.82
C GLU A 127 -8.86 -16.55 -48.98
N LEU A 128 -8.21 -16.83 -50.10
CA LEU A 128 -8.46 -16.14 -51.36
C LEU A 128 -9.66 -16.82 -51.99
N GLU A 129 -10.67 -16.03 -52.35
CA GLU A 129 -11.84 -16.51 -53.08
C GLU A 129 -11.44 -16.79 -54.53
N GLU A 130 -11.03 -18.03 -54.83
CA GLU A 130 -10.92 -18.47 -56.22
C GLU A 130 -12.32 -18.67 -56.80
N SER A 131 -12.73 -17.72 -57.62
CA SER A 131 -13.98 -17.77 -58.38
C SER A 131 -13.70 -17.93 -59.87
N ASP A 132 -14.53 -18.79 -60.46
CA ASP A 132 -14.90 -18.88 -61.87
C ASP A 132 -14.17 -19.89 -62.81
N SER A 133 -14.93 -20.18 -63.87
CA SER A 133 -14.84 -21.18 -64.92
C SER A 133 -13.47 -21.53 -65.52
N GLY A 134 -13.33 -22.81 -65.90
CA GLY A 134 -12.23 -23.32 -66.73
C GLY A 134 -12.63 -23.52 -68.19
N ILE A 135 -11.63 -23.72 -69.04
CA ILE A 135 -11.72 -24.20 -70.44
C ILE A 135 -10.59 -25.22 -70.65
N GLU A 136 -10.81 -26.19 -71.55
CA GLU A 136 -9.90 -27.31 -71.79
C GLU A 136 -8.75 -27.02 -72.80
N ASN A 137 -7.80 -27.96 -72.83
CA ASN A 137 -7.11 -28.53 -74.00
C ASN A 137 -5.69 -28.07 -74.44
N GLN A 138 -4.86 -29.12 -74.60
CA GLN A 138 -3.82 -29.38 -75.62
C GLN A 138 -2.32 -29.01 -75.41
N ASN A 139 -1.54 -30.11 -75.36
CA ASN A 139 -0.33 -30.39 -76.15
C ASN A 139 1.01 -29.69 -75.83
N CYS A 140 1.76 -30.35 -74.94
CA CYS A 140 3.17 -30.74 -75.08
C CYS A 140 3.91 -30.40 -76.40
N THR A 141 5.08 -29.76 -76.29
CA THR A 141 6.37 -30.27 -76.85
C THR A 141 7.60 -29.57 -76.25
N ASP A 142 8.27 -30.29 -75.33
CA ASP A 142 9.71 -30.64 -75.28
C ASP A 142 10.85 -29.71 -75.79
N GLN A 143 12.07 -30.01 -75.27
CA GLN A 143 13.42 -29.55 -75.66
C GLN A 143 13.88 -28.13 -75.21
N ALA A 144 15.12 -27.93 -74.72
CA ALA A 144 16.22 -28.88 -74.47
C ALA A 144 17.33 -28.32 -73.53
N LEU A 145 17.93 -29.23 -72.72
CA LEU A 145 19.39 -29.51 -72.52
C LEU A 145 20.38 -28.31 -72.24
N LYS A 146 21.48 -28.43 -71.46
CA LYS A 146 22.16 -29.62 -70.90
C LYS A 146 23.18 -29.30 -69.78
N THR A 147 23.53 -30.37 -69.03
CA THR A 147 24.82 -30.69 -68.34
C THR A 147 25.33 -29.84 -67.15
N VAL A 148 26.25 -30.30 -66.27
CA VAL A 148 26.56 -31.63 -65.63
C VAL A 148 27.77 -31.47 -64.66
N ILE A 149 28.03 -32.44 -63.76
CA ILE A 149 29.30 -32.69 -63.00
C ILE A 149 29.66 -31.66 -61.90
N GLU A 150 30.15 -31.99 -60.69
CA GLU A 150 30.23 -33.24 -59.90
C GLU A 150 30.57 -32.89 -58.42
N HIS A 151 30.46 -33.86 -57.50
CA HIS A 151 31.14 -33.85 -56.20
C HIS A 151 32.17 -34.97 -56.16
N PRO A 152 33.28 -34.79 -55.42
CA PRO A 152 33.80 -35.88 -54.58
C PRO A 152 34.14 -35.42 -53.14
N GLU A 153 34.42 -36.41 -52.30
CA GLU A 153 34.74 -36.33 -50.87
C GLU A 153 36.28 -36.37 -50.65
N GLU A 154 36.77 -36.08 -49.44
CA GLU A 154 37.47 -37.07 -48.58
C GLU A 154 38.34 -36.50 -47.43
N ASN A 155 38.41 -37.31 -46.37
CA ASN A 155 39.50 -37.58 -45.41
C ASN A 155 40.20 -36.49 -44.56
N SER A 156 39.99 -36.70 -43.24
CA SER A 156 40.85 -36.49 -42.07
C SER A 156 42.38 -36.44 -42.23
N THR A 157 43.06 -35.64 -41.39
CA THR A 157 43.91 -36.12 -40.26
C THR A 157 44.35 -34.95 -39.36
N ASP A 158 44.44 -35.16 -38.04
CA ASP A 158 45.03 -34.21 -37.09
C ASP A 158 46.55 -34.42 -36.94
N GLN A 159 47.32 -33.33 -37.00
CA GLN A 159 48.69 -33.24 -36.47
C GLN A 159 48.99 -31.85 -35.89
N GLU A 160 49.24 -31.79 -34.59
CA GLU A 160 50.00 -30.72 -33.91
C GLU A 160 51.53 -30.93 -34.13
N PRO A 161 52.45 -30.06 -33.65
CA PRO A 161 52.29 -28.70 -33.09
C PRO A 161 53.19 -27.64 -33.79
N GLU A 162 53.13 -26.37 -33.35
CA GLU A 162 54.22 -25.60 -32.70
C GLU A 162 53.92 -24.08 -32.64
N GLY A 163 54.52 -23.38 -31.67
CA GLY A 163 54.52 -21.91 -31.55
C GLY A 163 55.91 -21.32 -31.86
N PRO A 164 56.36 -20.23 -31.21
CA PRO A 164 55.67 -19.34 -30.25
C PRO A 164 55.95 -17.83 -30.50
N GLU A 165 55.64 -16.99 -29.49
CA GLU A 165 56.17 -15.63 -29.24
C GLU A 165 55.79 -14.46 -30.20
N GLY A 166 55.79 -13.22 -29.66
CA GLY A 166 55.55 -11.97 -30.42
C GLY A 166 54.87 -10.85 -29.61
N ALA A 167 55.63 -10.06 -28.84
CA ALA A 167 55.11 -9.10 -27.86
C ALA A 167 54.67 -7.72 -28.40
N ASN A 168 53.87 -7.01 -27.57
CA ASN A 168 53.67 -5.54 -27.49
C ASN A 168 52.96 -4.77 -28.62
N GLY A 169 52.00 -3.90 -28.25
CA GLY A 169 51.78 -2.65 -29.01
C GLY A 169 50.41 -1.94 -28.86
N SER A 170 50.41 -0.77 -28.22
CA SER A 170 49.56 0.43 -28.49
C SER A 170 48.01 0.34 -28.62
N LYS A 171 47.32 1.19 -27.84
CA LYS A 171 46.05 1.86 -28.22
C LYS A 171 46.32 2.84 -29.39
N PRO A 172 45.38 3.12 -30.33
CA PRO A 172 44.24 3.99 -30.01
C PRO A 172 42.91 3.79 -30.79
N THR A 173 41.86 4.45 -30.28
CA THR A 173 40.65 5.01 -30.96
C THR A 173 40.17 4.44 -32.30
N GLY A 174 38.92 3.97 -32.33
CA GLY A 174 38.12 3.84 -33.55
C GLY A 174 36.63 3.58 -33.24
N ASN A 175 35.72 4.31 -33.88
CA ASN A 175 34.29 4.00 -33.81
C ASN A 175 33.99 2.76 -34.67
N GLY A 176 33.29 1.78 -34.11
CA GLY A 176 32.81 0.60 -34.83
C GLY A 176 31.48 0.12 -34.27
N VAL A 177 30.45 0.03 -35.12
CA VAL A 177 29.17 -0.58 -34.76
C VAL A 177 29.34 -2.10 -34.82
N ILE A 178 29.10 -2.78 -33.70
CA ILE A 178 29.15 -4.24 -33.62
C ILE A 178 27.73 -4.78 -33.35
N LEU A 179 27.26 -5.64 -34.24
CA LEU A 179 26.05 -6.44 -34.03
C LEU A 179 26.33 -7.48 -32.94
N HIS A 180 25.69 -7.36 -31.78
CA HIS A 180 25.75 -8.41 -30.76
C HIS A 180 24.64 -9.43 -30.96
N HIS A 181 25.02 -10.58 -31.53
CA HIS A 181 24.21 -11.79 -31.54
C HIS A 181 24.22 -12.39 -30.12
N PRO A 182 23.07 -12.84 -29.57
CA PRO A 182 23.04 -13.45 -28.25
C PRO A 182 23.66 -14.85 -28.28
N PRO A 183 24.57 -15.21 -27.35
CA PRO A 183 25.13 -16.56 -27.28
C PRO A 183 24.08 -17.57 -26.81
N SER A 184 23.98 -18.70 -27.51
CA SER A 184 23.07 -19.79 -27.17
C SER A 184 23.54 -20.58 -25.94
N LEU A 185 22.65 -20.79 -24.98
CA LEU A 185 22.90 -21.66 -23.81
C LEU A 185 22.99 -23.13 -24.24
N GLN A 186 24.15 -23.77 -24.05
CA GLN A 186 24.33 -25.22 -24.07
C GLN A 186 25.29 -25.66 -22.94
N ASN A 187 25.38 -26.98 -22.71
CA ASN A 187 25.45 -27.53 -21.36
C ASN A 187 26.69 -28.43 -21.13
N ARG A 188 27.23 -28.41 -19.89
CA ARG A 188 28.30 -29.26 -19.33
C ARG A 188 29.66 -29.27 -20.04
N GLN A 189 30.71 -28.98 -19.28
CA GLN A 189 31.47 -30.02 -18.56
C GLN A 189 32.33 -29.39 -17.44
N ALA A 190 32.92 -30.22 -16.59
CA ALA A 190 33.76 -29.78 -15.46
C ALA A 190 35.08 -30.55 -15.47
N SER A 191 36.16 -29.88 -15.08
CA SER A 191 37.48 -30.47 -14.79
C SER A 191 38.05 -29.83 -13.53
N ASN A 192 38.67 -30.65 -12.68
CA ASN A 192 39.34 -30.21 -11.46
C ASN A 192 40.80 -29.84 -11.77
N GLU A 193 41.37 -28.92 -10.98
CA GLU A 193 42.66 -29.01 -10.26
C GLU A 193 43.13 -27.61 -9.79
N SER A 194 44.00 -27.44 -8.80
CA SER A 194 44.19 -28.11 -7.48
C SER A 194 45.13 -27.25 -6.59
N ALA A 195 45.40 -27.70 -5.35
CA ALA A 195 46.33 -27.14 -4.34
C ALA A 195 45.95 -25.75 -3.74
N SER A 196 45.68 -25.60 -2.43
CA SER A 196 46.50 -25.84 -1.20
C SER A 196 47.57 -24.76 -1.00
N THR A 197 47.70 -24.05 0.14
CA THR A 197 47.65 -24.40 1.58
C THR A 197 47.33 -23.12 2.41
N ASN A 198 47.06 -23.04 3.74
CA ASN A 198 46.65 -23.91 4.87
C ASN A 198 46.22 -22.94 6.03
N GLY A 199 45.63 -23.33 7.17
CA GLY A 199 45.12 -24.63 7.64
C GLY A 199 44.99 -24.66 9.19
N SER A 200 44.15 -25.57 9.73
CA SER A 200 43.84 -25.80 11.16
C SER A 200 43.00 -24.72 11.88
N SER A 201 42.11 -25.02 12.83
CA SER A 201 41.86 -26.29 13.56
C SER A 201 40.38 -26.48 14.00
N THR A 202 39.82 -27.69 13.76
CA THR A 202 38.95 -28.54 14.64
C THR A 202 37.71 -27.96 15.39
N ASP A 203 36.61 -28.66 15.71
CA ASP A 203 35.87 -29.93 15.37
C ASP A 203 34.66 -29.96 16.37
N ALA A 204 33.47 -30.59 16.23
CA ALA A 204 32.67 -31.23 15.16
C ALA A 204 31.18 -30.80 15.43
N ASP A 205 30.02 -31.42 15.12
CA ASP A 205 29.49 -32.66 14.48
C ASP A 205 28.17 -32.22 13.74
N GLU A 206 27.51 -32.84 12.75
CA GLU A 206 27.39 -34.19 12.15
C GLU A 206 26.25 -35.12 12.67
N GLU A 207 25.14 -35.22 11.90
CA GLU A 207 24.09 -36.26 11.82
C GLU A 207 23.42 -36.16 10.40
N PRO A 208 22.78 -37.20 9.83
CA PRO A 208 23.18 -37.66 8.48
C PRO A 208 22.18 -37.51 7.31
N GLU A 209 22.71 -37.67 6.08
CA GLU A 209 21.93 -37.96 4.86
C GLU A 209 21.53 -39.45 4.75
N VAL A 210 20.49 -39.75 3.96
CA VAL A 210 20.00 -41.12 3.73
C VAL A 210 19.94 -41.42 2.22
N MET A 211 20.49 -42.55 1.82
CA MET A 211 20.64 -42.96 0.41
C MET A 211 19.44 -43.79 -0.07
N GLU A 212 18.90 -43.49 -1.26
CA GLU A 212 17.87 -44.31 -1.90
C GLU A 212 18.44 -45.64 -2.43
N GLY A 213 17.62 -46.70 -2.47
CA GLY A 213 18.04 -48.04 -2.88
C GLY A 213 17.07 -48.70 -3.87
N GLU A 214 17.60 -49.20 -4.99
CA GLU A 214 16.85 -49.94 -6.01
C GLU A 214 16.68 -51.43 -5.62
N ILE A 215 15.48 -52.00 -5.85
CA ILE A 215 15.25 -53.46 -5.88
C ILE A 215 14.29 -53.78 -7.06
N PRO A 216 14.51 -54.83 -7.89
CA PRO A 216 13.94 -54.90 -9.25
C PRO A 216 12.90 -56.03 -9.52
N LEU A 217 12.46 -56.10 -10.80
CA LEU A 217 11.57 -57.08 -11.47
C LEU A 217 10.07 -56.96 -11.14
N ASN A 218 9.14 -57.05 -12.12
CA ASN A 218 9.07 -58.05 -13.20
C ASN A 218 8.61 -57.49 -14.58
N LYS A 219 8.83 -58.27 -15.65
CA LYS A 219 8.38 -57.97 -17.03
C LYS A 219 7.12 -58.76 -17.42
N SER A 220 6.14 -58.10 -18.05
CA SER A 220 5.12 -58.75 -18.89
C SER A 220 4.55 -57.81 -19.96
N THR A 221 4.99 -58.02 -21.21
CA THR A 221 4.29 -57.76 -22.49
C THR A 221 3.55 -56.43 -22.72
N ASP A 222 4.24 -55.54 -23.45
CA ASP A 222 3.80 -54.97 -24.75
C ASP A 222 2.41 -54.31 -24.86
N ARG A 223 2.41 -52.97 -24.81
CA ARG A 223 2.05 -52.08 -25.94
C ARG A 223 2.57 -50.67 -25.66
N GLY A 224 3.20 -50.04 -26.65
CA GLY A 224 3.95 -48.79 -26.45
C GLY A 224 3.18 -47.51 -26.74
N ASP A 225 3.56 -46.46 -26.01
CA ASP A 225 3.66 -45.06 -26.50
C ASP A 225 4.74 -44.35 -25.66
N ASP A 226 5.64 -43.59 -26.29
CA ASP A 226 6.83 -43.00 -25.64
C ASP A 226 6.49 -41.66 -24.94
N GLY A 227 5.55 -41.74 -23.99
CA GLY A 227 4.97 -40.60 -23.29
C GLY A 227 5.88 -39.94 -22.26
N LYS A 228 6.86 -39.14 -22.70
CA LYS A 228 7.57 -38.20 -21.81
C LYS A 228 6.59 -37.12 -21.32
N ALA A 229 6.12 -37.25 -20.08
CA ALA A 229 5.08 -36.40 -19.52
C ALA A 229 5.40 -34.88 -19.64
N PRO A 230 4.46 -34.05 -20.12
CA PRO A 230 4.70 -32.63 -20.36
C PRO A 230 4.74 -31.84 -19.04
N THR A 231 5.91 -31.32 -18.68
CA THR A 231 6.12 -30.49 -17.48
C THR A 231 5.73 -29.03 -17.73
N GLY A 232 4.51 -28.77 -18.23
CA GLY A 232 4.05 -27.42 -18.52
C GLY A 232 2.57 -27.35 -18.93
N GLU A 233 1.95 -26.21 -18.62
CA GLU A 233 0.55 -25.90 -18.90
C GLU A 233 0.09 -26.37 -20.31
N SER A 234 -1.13 -26.90 -20.39
CA SER A 234 -1.78 -27.34 -21.62
C SER A 234 -1.99 -26.20 -22.65
N GLU A 235 -2.35 -26.56 -23.88
CA GLU A 235 -2.90 -25.59 -24.84
C GLU A 235 -4.31 -25.17 -24.40
N ALA A 236 -4.67 -23.90 -24.62
CA ALA A 236 -6.00 -23.39 -24.25
C ALA A 236 -7.07 -23.84 -25.25
N GLY A 237 -8.13 -24.48 -24.73
CA GLY A 237 -9.39 -24.70 -25.43
C GLY A 237 -10.08 -23.37 -25.79
N ALA A 238 -10.94 -23.39 -26.82
CA ALA A 238 -11.59 -22.18 -27.31
C ALA A 238 -12.51 -21.55 -26.25
N GLU A 239 -13.21 -22.39 -25.48
CA GLU A 239 -14.21 -22.05 -24.49
C GLU A 239 -13.62 -21.24 -23.33
N ILE A 240 -12.41 -21.61 -22.89
CA ILE A 240 -11.68 -20.97 -21.79
C ILE A 240 -10.80 -19.82 -22.30
N SER A 241 -10.27 -19.92 -23.53
CA SER A 241 -9.58 -18.83 -24.23
C SER A 241 -10.51 -17.64 -24.52
N ALA A 242 -11.81 -17.87 -24.66
CA ALA A 242 -12.81 -16.82 -24.85
C ALA A 242 -13.01 -15.93 -23.61
N LEU A 243 -12.63 -16.39 -22.41
CA LEU A 243 -12.78 -15.65 -21.15
C LEU A 243 -11.61 -14.69 -20.87
N VAL A 244 -10.58 -14.68 -21.70
CA VAL A 244 -9.31 -13.96 -21.45
C VAL A 244 -9.29 -12.64 -22.22
N ASN A 245 -9.27 -11.52 -21.50
CA ASN A 245 -9.24 -10.16 -22.08
C ASN A 245 -8.03 -9.32 -21.63
N TYR A 246 -8.12 -8.60 -20.51
CA TYR A 246 -7.15 -7.59 -20.08
C TYR A 246 -5.89 -8.13 -19.40
N VAL A 247 -5.87 -9.42 -19.05
CA VAL A 247 -4.76 -10.06 -18.33
C VAL A 247 -4.34 -11.31 -19.11
N GLN A 248 -3.90 -11.11 -20.36
CA GLN A 248 -3.46 -12.19 -21.24
C GLN A 248 -2.00 -12.56 -20.94
N PRO A 249 -1.71 -13.74 -20.35
CA PRO A 249 -0.35 -14.17 -20.09
C PRO A 249 0.38 -14.48 -21.40
N VAL A 250 1.58 -13.94 -21.56
CA VAL A 250 2.51 -14.22 -22.65
C VAL A 250 3.91 -14.52 -22.10
N HIS A 251 4.64 -15.38 -22.81
CA HIS A 251 6.04 -15.66 -22.52
C HIS A 251 6.86 -14.37 -22.73
N PHE A 252 7.57 -13.93 -21.68
CA PHE A 252 8.44 -12.75 -21.76
C PHE A 252 9.65 -13.02 -22.65
N VAL A 253 10.04 -12.03 -23.46
CA VAL A 253 11.22 -12.14 -24.34
C VAL A 253 12.24 -11.09 -23.94
N SER A 254 11.86 -9.82 -24.03
CA SER A 254 12.62 -8.68 -23.51
C SER A 254 11.68 -7.49 -23.23
N PHE A 255 12.20 -6.47 -22.56
CA PHE A 255 11.49 -5.20 -22.39
C PHE A 255 11.32 -4.49 -23.74
N ASP A 256 12.32 -4.53 -24.62
CA ASP A 256 12.23 -3.99 -25.98
C ASP A 256 11.16 -4.66 -26.84
N GLU A 257 11.04 -5.99 -26.82
CA GLU A 257 9.99 -6.71 -27.55
C GLU A 257 8.59 -6.29 -27.06
N SER A 258 8.45 -6.11 -25.75
CA SER A 258 7.21 -5.71 -25.09
C SER A 258 6.82 -4.26 -25.44
N GLU A 259 7.78 -3.33 -25.31
CA GLU A 259 7.59 -1.93 -25.72
C GLU A 259 7.45 -1.80 -27.24
N ASN A 260 8.00 -2.67 -28.08
CA ASN A 260 7.74 -2.59 -29.52
C ASN A 260 6.32 -3.06 -29.89
N ARG A 261 5.78 -4.08 -29.20
CA ARG A 261 4.39 -4.56 -29.38
C ARG A 261 3.34 -3.59 -28.86
N LYS A 262 3.61 -2.88 -27.76
CA LYS A 262 2.69 -1.90 -27.12
C LYS A 262 1.32 -2.46 -26.74
N ARG A 263 1.23 -3.74 -26.38
CA ARG A 263 -0.03 -4.41 -25.98
C ARG A 263 -0.16 -4.44 -24.48
N TYR A 264 -0.86 -3.44 -23.94
CA TYR A 264 -0.95 -3.25 -22.50
C TYR A 264 -1.82 -4.31 -21.78
N TYR A 265 -2.60 -5.09 -22.55
CA TYR A 265 -3.32 -6.28 -22.09
C TYR A 265 -2.50 -7.59 -22.12
N GLU A 266 -1.32 -7.60 -22.78
CA GLU A 266 -0.36 -8.70 -22.66
C GLU A 266 0.43 -8.51 -21.36
N MET A 267 0.55 -9.56 -20.56
CA MET A 267 1.23 -9.56 -19.25
C MET A 267 2.16 -10.77 -19.11
N SER A 268 3.15 -10.68 -18.23
CA SER A 268 4.06 -11.81 -17.97
C SER A 268 4.11 -12.19 -16.49
N SER A 269 4.31 -13.48 -16.24
CA SER A 269 4.54 -14.05 -14.92
C SER A 269 5.99 -14.52 -14.83
N PHE A 270 6.64 -14.26 -13.70
CA PHE A 270 8.05 -14.52 -13.44
C PHE A 270 8.22 -15.22 -12.08
N ASP A 271 9.10 -16.21 -11.98
CA ASP A 271 9.53 -16.66 -10.66
C ASP A 271 10.44 -15.61 -9.99
N GLU A 272 10.61 -15.67 -8.67
CA GLU A 272 11.40 -14.70 -7.91
C GLU A 272 12.86 -14.58 -8.38
N ARG A 273 13.47 -15.64 -8.94
CA ARG A 273 14.86 -15.67 -9.43
C ARG A 273 14.94 -14.96 -10.76
N GLN A 274 14.05 -15.27 -11.70
CA GLN A 274 13.95 -14.58 -12.99
C GLN A 274 13.66 -13.08 -12.80
N ALA A 275 12.69 -12.74 -11.94
CA ALA A 275 12.38 -11.35 -11.60
C ALA A 275 13.57 -10.64 -10.92
N THR A 276 14.34 -11.34 -10.08
CA THR A 276 15.56 -10.79 -9.46
C THR A 276 16.69 -10.55 -10.47
N LEU A 277 16.83 -11.38 -11.49
CA LEU A 277 17.81 -11.17 -12.56
C LEU A 277 17.42 -9.95 -13.42
N LEU A 278 16.17 -9.89 -13.88
CA LEU A 278 15.65 -8.75 -14.65
C LEU A 278 15.77 -7.43 -13.89
N LEU A 279 15.52 -7.42 -12.57
CA LEU A 279 15.69 -6.25 -11.73
C LEU A 279 17.17 -5.85 -11.50
N LYS A 280 18.11 -6.79 -11.59
CA LYS A 280 19.55 -6.48 -11.47
C LYS A 280 20.14 -5.94 -12.77
N GLU A 281 19.72 -6.50 -13.90
CA GLU A 281 20.28 -6.18 -15.22
C GLU A 281 19.57 -4.98 -15.88
N TYR A 282 18.25 -4.90 -15.76
CA TYR A 282 17.40 -3.91 -16.44
C TYR A 282 16.42 -3.18 -15.47
N PRO A 283 16.93 -2.58 -14.38
CA PRO A 283 16.10 -2.03 -13.30
C PRO A 283 15.15 -0.91 -13.74
N THR A 284 15.58 -0.03 -14.65
CA THR A 284 14.77 1.09 -15.16
C THR A 284 13.70 0.58 -16.12
N ASP A 285 14.06 -0.32 -17.02
CA ASP A 285 13.19 -0.85 -18.06
C ASP A 285 12.06 -1.70 -17.46
N PHE A 286 12.33 -2.41 -16.36
CA PHE A 286 11.31 -3.12 -15.60
C PHE A 286 10.30 -2.16 -14.94
N VAL A 287 10.74 -1.01 -14.42
CA VAL A 287 9.84 0.04 -13.92
C VAL A 287 8.99 0.61 -15.06
N ASP A 288 9.58 0.88 -16.22
CA ASP A 288 8.89 1.48 -17.36
C ASP A 288 7.90 0.52 -18.04
N TYR A 289 8.23 -0.78 -18.15
CA TYR A 289 7.28 -1.85 -18.49
C TYR A 289 6.08 -1.83 -17.54
N ASN A 290 6.32 -1.78 -16.23
CA ASN A 290 5.29 -1.79 -15.20
C ASN A 290 4.44 -0.50 -15.14
N LYS A 291 4.70 0.52 -15.96
CA LYS A 291 3.79 1.67 -16.16
C LYS A 291 2.66 1.37 -17.14
N LYS A 292 2.87 0.39 -18.03
CA LYS A 292 1.98 0.09 -19.16
C LYS A 292 1.37 -1.31 -19.06
N GLN A 293 2.17 -2.30 -18.69
CA GLN A 293 1.79 -3.71 -18.60
C GLN A 293 1.79 -4.20 -17.14
N LEU A 294 1.16 -5.36 -16.91
CA LEU A 294 1.19 -6.06 -15.63
C LEU A 294 2.33 -7.06 -15.58
N SER A 295 3.01 -7.14 -14.43
CA SER A 295 3.87 -8.27 -14.07
C SER A 295 3.31 -9.01 -12.85
N ARG A 296 3.44 -10.34 -12.90
CA ARG A 296 3.27 -11.22 -11.74
C ARG A 296 4.61 -11.77 -11.31
N VAL A 297 4.90 -11.74 -10.01
CA VAL A 297 6.07 -12.40 -9.42
C VAL A 297 5.59 -13.42 -8.39
N TYR A 298 6.11 -14.64 -8.45
CA TYR A 298 5.70 -15.73 -7.54
C TYR A 298 6.92 -16.48 -6.96
N PRO A 299 6.76 -17.20 -5.82
CA PRO A 299 7.88 -17.85 -5.15
C PRO A 299 8.43 -19.01 -5.98
N ALA A 300 9.75 -19.23 -5.96
CA ALA A 300 10.36 -20.34 -6.67
C ALA A 300 10.04 -21.68 -5.98
N GLY A 301 9.78 -22.73 -6.77
CA GLY A 301 9.42 -24.08 -6.29
C GLY A 301 10.46 -24.76 -5.37
N THR A 302 11.67 -24.18 -5.25
CA THR A 302 12.64 -24.57 -4.21
C THR A 302 12.17 -24.26 -2.78
N ARG A 303 11.11 -23.46 -2.60
CA ARG A 303 10.49 -23.14 -1.29
C ARG A 303 9.42 -24.15 -0.90
N PHE A 304 9.81 -25.41 -0.78
CA PHE A 304 8.94 -26.50 -0.34
C PHE A 304 8.32 -26.26 1.05
N ASP A 305 8.98 -25.43 1.87
CA ASP A 305 8.53 -24.97 3.19
C ASP A 305 7.41 -23.91 3.14
N SER A 306 6.97 -23.48 1.95
CA SER A 306 6.06 -22.35 1.75
C SER A 306 6.59 -21.00 2.29
N SER A 307 7.90 -20.81 2.43
CA SER A 307 8.48 -19.50 2.78
C SER A 307 8.16 -18.42 1.75
N ASN A 308 8.27 -17.15 2.14
CA ASN A 308 8.14 -16.01 1.24
C ASN A 308 9.48 -15.34 0.92
N PHE A 309 9.56 -14.73 -0.26
CA PHE A 309 10.54 -13.68 -0.57
C PHE A 309 10.06 -12.32 -0.05
N MET A 310 10.94 -11.32 -0.01
CA MET A 310 10.60 -9.96 0.42
C MET A 310 9.87 -9.18 -0.68
N PRO A 311 8.55 -8.90 -0.58
CA PRO A 311 7.77 -8.35 -1.70
C PRO A 311 8.17 -6.92 -2.07
N GLN A 312 8.72 -6.16 -1.11
CA GLN A 312 9.26 -4.81 -1.33
C GLN A 312 10.26 -4.75 -2.48
N VAL A 313 11.05 -5.81 -2.71
CA VAL A 313 12.03 -5.89 -3.81
C VAL A 313 11.35 -5.66 -5.17
N PHE A 314 10.17 -6.25 -5.38
CA PHE A 314 9.44 -6.15 -6.64
C PHE A 314 8.45 -4.98 -6.67
N TRP A 315 7.94 -4.52 -5.52
CA TRP A 315 7.26 -3.22 -5.45
C TRP A 315 8.17 -2.05 -5.81
N ASN A 316 9.47 -2.13 -5.50
CA ASN A 316 10.49 -1.15 -5.94
C ASN A 316 10.69 -1.15 -7.47
N ALA A 317 10.45 -2.29 -8.15
CA ALA A 317 10.38 -2.39 -9.60
C ALA A 317 9.00 -1.99 -10.18
N GLY A 318 8.04 -1.66 -9.31
CA GLY A 318 6.66 -1.32 -9.69
C GLY A 318 5.78 -2.51 -10.06
N CYS A 319 6.21 -3.75 -9.80
CA CYS A 319 5.44 -4.96 -10.09
C CYS A 319 4.13 -4.98 -9.28
N GLN A 320 3.02 -5.37 -9.91
CA GLN A 320 1.68 -5.24 -9.34
C GLN A 320 1.21 -6.53 -8.66
N LEU A 321 1.40 -7.69 -9.31
CA LEU A 321 0.89 -8.98 -8.83
C LEU A 321 1.99 -9.78 -8.12
N VAL A 322 2.50 -9.23 -7.02
CA VAL A 322 3.54 -9.86 -6.20
C VAL A 322 2.90 -10.89 -5.27
N ALA A 323 2.86 -12.15 -5.71
CA ALA A 323 2.17 -13.26 -5.04
C ALA A 323 3.01 -13.87 -3.91
N LEU A 324 2.34 -14.25 -2.82
CA LEU A 324 2.94 -14.75 -1.58
C LEU A 324 2.15 -15.92 -1.00
N ASN A 325 2.82 -16.75 -0.21
CA ASN A 325 2.27 -17.88 0.53
C ASN A 325 1.48 -17.41 1.77
N PHE A 326 0.18 -17.14 1.62
CA PHE A 326 -0.75 -16.72 2.71
C PHE A 326 -0.88 -17.75 3.85
N GLN A 327 -0.39 -18.97 3.67
CA GLN A 327 -0.28 -19.98 4.72
C GLN A 327 0.86 -19.71 5.73
N THR A 328 1.84 -18.88 5.36
CA THR A 328 3.08 -18.63 6.11
C THR A 328 3.14 -17.19 6.59
N LEU A 329 3.10 -16.97 7.90
CA LEU A 329 2.96 -15.63 8.53
C LEU A 329 4.32 -14.96 8.84
N ASP A 330 5.29 -15.19 7.97
CA ASP A 330 6.63 -14.61 8.08
C ASP A 330 6.62 -13.09 7.90
N LEU A 331 7.81 -12.49 8.02
CA LEU A 331 8.03 -11.05 7.87
C LEU A 331 7.47 -10.46 6.56
N ALA A 332 7.52 -11.22 5.46
CA ALA A 332 7.04 -10.74 4.16
C ALA A 332 5.51 -10.75 4.09
N MET A 333 4.87 -11.79 4.63
CA MET A 333 3.42 -11.79 4.80
C MET A 333 2.95 -10.72 5.80
N GLN A 334 3.66 -10.53 6.91
CA GLN A 334 3.39 -9.42 7.85
C GLN A 334 3.46 -8.06 7.14
N LEU A 335 4.50 -7.81 6.33
CA LEU A 335 4.64 -6.57 5.56
C LEU A 335 3.46 -6.36 4.60
N ASN A 336 3.09 -7.40 3.84
CA ASN A 336 1.95 -7.41 2.93
C ASN A 336 0.62 -7.10 3.65
N LEU A 337 0.32 -7.81 4.75
CA LEU A 337 -0.90 -7.60 5.53
C LEU A 337 -0.95 -6.26 6.26
N GLY A 338 0.21 -5.66 6.52
CA GLY A 338 0.34 -4.32 7.07
C GLY A 338 0.05 -3.21 6.06
N ILE A 339 0.62 -3.27 4.85
CA ILE A 339 0.44 -2.19 3.87
C ILE A 339 -0.94 -2.22 3.21
N PHE A 340 -1.50 -3.39 2.92
CA PHE A 340 -2.83 -3.51 2.30
C PHE A 340 -4.00 -3.36 3.31
N GLU A 341 -3.71 -3.07 4.58
CA GLU A 341 -4.72 -2.48 5.47
C GLU A 341 -5.13 -1.07 5.03
N TYR A 342 -4.21 -0.34 4.40
CA TYR A 342 -4.43 1.02 3.92
C TYR A 342 -5.29 1.01 2.64
N ASN A 343 -5.73 2.20 2.21
CA ASN A 343 -6.77 2.37 1.18
C ASN A 343 -8.03 1.52 1.48
N LEU A 344 -8.54 1.65 2.72
CA LEU A 344 -9.77 1.03 3.23
C LEU A 344 -9.84 -0.50 3.09
N ARG A 345 -8.70 -1.21 3.06
CA ARG A 345 -8.64 -2.67 2.79
C ARG A 345 -9.24 -3.07 1.43
N CYS A 346 -9.16 -2.20 0.42
CA CYS A 346 -9.66 -2.56 -0.91
C CYS A 346 -8.78 -3.56 -1.68
N GLY A 347 -7.55 -3.81 -1.20
CA GLY A 347 -6.57 -4.69 -1.86
C GLY A 347 -5.83 -4.07 -3.04
N TYR A 348 -6.02 -2.78 -3.32
CA TYR A 348 -5.28 -2.00 -4.31
C TYR A 348 -4.61 -0.79 -3.64
N LEU A 349 -3.34 -0.55 -3.97
CA LEU A 349 -2.58 0.64 -3.56
C LEU A 349 -2.07 1.36 -4.81
N LEU A 350 -2.23 2.69 -4.87
CA LEU A 350 -1.76 3.47 -6.01
C LEU A 350 -0.23 3.61 -5.94
N LYS A 351 0.49 3.19 -6.99
CA LYS A 351 1.94 3.39 -7.08
C LYS A 351 2.30 4.89 -7.05
N PRO A 352 3.44 5.29 -6.47
CA PRO A 352 3.93 6.66 -6.53
C PRO A 352 4.07 7.21 -7.96
N ASP A 353 3.94 8.52 -8.13
CA ASP A 353 3.74 9.20 -9.41
C ASP A 353 4.84 8.96 -10.46
N PHE A 354 6.10 8.96 -10.05
CA PHE A 354 7.27 8.65 -10.89
C PHE A 354 7.27 7.18 -11.37
N MET A 355 6.59 6.27 -10.67
CA MET A 355 6.38 4.86 -11.09
C MET A 355 5.13 4.68 -11.97
N ARG A 356 4.50 5.78 -12.41
CA ARG A 356 3.30 5.81 -13.27
C ARG A 356 3.48 6.73 -14.49
N ARG A 357 4.18 7.85 -14.32
CA ARG A 357 4.46 8.86 -15.36
C ARG A 357 5.33 8.31 -16.48
N GLN A 358 4.87 8.42 -17.73
CA GLN A 358 5.63 7.98 -18.90
C GLN A 358 6.76 8.97 -19.28
N ASP A 359 6.70 10.22 -18.79
CA ASP A 359 7.67 11.29 -19.06
C ASP A 359 8.82 11.36 -18.04
N ARG A 360 8.87 10.44 -17.06
CA ARG A 360 9.88 10.41 -15.98
C ARG A 360 10.39 8.99 -15.78
N THR A 361 11.65 8.72 -16.11
CA THR A 361 12.33 7.47 -15.74
C THR A 361 12.60 7.45 -14.22
N PHE A 362 12.78 6.25 -13.65
CA PHE A 362 13.11 6.08 -12.23
C PHE A 362 14.03 4.87 -12.05
N TYR A 363 15.05 5.01 -11.20
CA TYR A 363 16.06 3.99 -10.94
C TYR A 363 15.91 3.43 -9.50
N PRO A 364 15.39 2.19 -9.32
CA PRO A 364 15.12 1.59 -8.01
C PRO A 364 16.30 1.47 -7.03
N PHE A 365 17.54 1.58 -7.51
CA PHE A 365 18.75 1.51 -6.68
C PHE A 365 19.39 2.89 -6.42
N ALA A 366 18.65 3.98 -6.63
CA ALA A 366 19.12 5.32 -6.30
C ALA A 366 19.43 5.43 -4.80
N ASP A 367 20.68 5.80 -4.49
CA ASP A 367 21.18 6.06 -3.13
C ASP A 367 21.01 7.53 -2.71
N THR A 368 20.86 8.40 -3.69
CA THR A 368 20.85 9.86 -3.65
C THR A 368 19.46 10.41 -3.94
N THR A 369 19.24 11.70 -3.65
CA THR A 369 17.95 12.38 -3.89
C THR A 369 17.65 12.49 -5.39
N VAL A 370 16.48 12.02 -5.80
CA VAL A 370 16.02 12.03 -7.21
C VAL A 370 15.28 13.34 -7.52
N ASP A 371 15.51 13.93 -8.70
CA ASP A 371 14.79 15.13 -9.13
C ASP A 371 13.26 14.95 -9.12
N GLY A 372 12.56 15.99 -8.65
CA GLY A 372 11.11 15.98 -8.49
C GLY A 372 10.58 15.13 -7.33
N ILE A 373 11.46 14.54 -6.49
CA ILE A 373 11.07 13.74 -5.32
C ILE A 373 11.55 14.43 -4.04
N VAL A 374 10.62 14.83 -3.18
CA VAL A 374 10.93 15.34 -1.84
C VAL A 374 11.32 14.16 -0.95
N ALA A 375 12.63 14.02 -0.72
CA ALA A 375 13.19 13.06 0.23
C ALA A 375 12.86 13.48 1.68
N GLY A 376 12.78 12.52 2.60
CA GLY A 376 12.36 12.74 3.98
C GLY A 376 13.46 12.47 5.02
N THR A 377 13.34 13.11 6.19
CA THR A 377 14.03 12.76 7.43
C THR A 377 13.00 12.29 8.45
N VAL A 378 13.22 11.12 9.05
CA VAL A 378 12.33 10.59 10.10
C VAL A 378 13.10 10.35 11.38
N LYS A 379 12.52 10.72 12.53
CA LYS A 379 13.00 10.30 13.85
C LYS A 379 11.88 9.64 14.63
N ILE A 380 12.15 8.49 15.24
CA ILE A 380 11.21 7.79 16.13
C ILE A 380 11.89 7.57 17.48
N GLN A 381 11.38 8.25 18.50
CA GLN A 381 11.74 7.99 19.89
C GLN A 381 10.79 6.97 20.48
N VAL A 382 11.30 5.86 21.01
CA VAL A 382 10.51 4.86 21.73
C VAL A 382 10.54 5.21 23.22
N ILE A 383 9.38 5.60 23.76
CA ILE A 383 9.30 6.14 25.12
C ILE A 383 8.88 5.02 26.09
N SER A 384 7.77 4.33 25.82
CA SER A 384 7.26 3.29 26.73
C SER A 384 6.37 2.27 26.01
N GLY A 385 6.10 1.16 26.67
CA GLY A 385 5.09 0.18 26.29
C GLY A 385 3.97 0.09 27.32
N GLN A 386 2.82 -0.44 26.93
CA GLN A 386 1.70 -0.76 27.81
C GLN A 386 1.16 -2.16 27.46
N PHE A 387 0.94 -2.99 28.50
CA PHE A 387 0.32 -4.33 28.41
C PHE A 387 0.86 -5.22 27.29
N LEU A 388 2.18 -5.27 27.13
CA LEU A 388 2.85 -6.04 26.07
C LEU A 388 2.79 -7.56 26.33
N SER A 389 2.91 -8.00 27.59
CA SER A 389 2.72 -9.40 27.98
C SER A 389 2.08 -9.47 29.37
N GLU A 390 1.26 -10.49 29.62
CA GLU A 390 0.69 -10.79 30.94
C GLU A 390 1.76 -11.34 31.91
N LYS A 391 2.88 -11.83 31.36
CA LYS A 391 3.99 -12.38 32.14
C LYS A 391 4.91 -11.28 32.66
N LYS A 392 5.56 -11.53 33.79
CA LYS A 392 6.76 -10.80 34.21
C LYS A 392 7.97 -11.32 33.44
N VAL A 393 8.16 -10.77 32.24
CA VAL A 393 9.32 -10.99 31.37
C VAL A 393 9.97 -9.64 31.05
N GLY A 394 11.23 -9.63 30.62
CA GLY A 394 11.77 -8.46 29.95
C GLY A 394 11.12 -8.24 28.58
N THR A 395 11.15 -6.99 28.10
CA THR A 395 10.68 -6.64 26.75
C THR A 395 11.60 -5.64 26.09
N TYR A 396 11.62 -5.62 24.74
CA TYR A 396 12.28 -4.60 23.94
C TYR A 396 11.48 -4.30 22.66
N ILE A 397 11.74 -3.13 22.07
CA ILE A 397 11.11 -2.69 20.82
C ILE A 397 12.17 -2.62 19.71
N GLU A 398 11.83 -3.10 18.51
CA GLU A 398 12.61 -2.89 17.28
C GLU A 398 11.85 -1.97 16.32
N VAL A 399 12.57 -1.10 15.60
CA VAL A 399 12.01 -0.18 14.60
C VAL A 399 12.77 -0.31 13.30
N GLU A 400 12.10 -0.85 12.28
CA GLU A 400 12.66 -1.09 10.95
C GLU A 400 12.00 -0.19 9.91
N MET A 401 12.67 0.03 8.79
CA MET A 401 12.12 0.67 7.59
C MET A 401 12.33 -0.25 6.38
N TYR A 402 11.30 -0.35 5.54
CA TYR A 402 11.26 -1.10 4.29
C TYR A 402 10.87 -0.13 3.17
N GLY A 403 11.61 -0.11 2.08
CA GLY A 403 11.42 0.83 0.98
C GLY A 403 12.37 0.52 -0.17
N LEU A 404 12.98 1.54 -0.78
CA LEU A 404 14.14 1.33 -1.65
C LEU A 404 15.29 0.64 -0.89
N PRO A 405 16.27 0.03 -1.60
CA PRO A 405 17.45 -0.54 -0.96
C PRO A 405 18.23 0.47 -0.10
N ALA A 406 18.28 1.74 -0.51
CA ALA A 406 18.90 2.83 0.24
C ALA A 406 18.11 3.26 1.49
N ASP A 407 16.79 3.07 1.49
CA ASP A 407 15.88 3.45 2.58
C ASP A 407 15.69 2.31 3.60
N THR A 408 16.03 1.08 3.21
CA THR A 408 15.71 -0.13 3.98
C THR A 408 16.70 -0.33 5.12
N ILE A 409 16.24 -0.16 6.36
CA ILE A 409 17.02 -0.36 7.58
C ILE A 409 16.35 -1.41 8.46
N ARG A 410 17.04 -2.53 8.68
CA ARG A 410 16.54 -3.72 9.40
C ARG A 410 17.46 -4.10 10.53
N LYS A 411 16.93 -4.64 11.64
CA LYS A 411 17.66 -5.08 12.85
C LYS A 411 18.66 -4.08 13.49
N ARG A 412 18.71 -2.81 13.04
CA ARG A 412 19.68 -1.80 13.51
C ARG A 412 19.18 -0.99 14.71
N PHE A 413 17.91 -0.61 14.70
CA PHE A 413 17.31 0.21 15.75
C PHE A 413 16.47 -0.68 16.68
N LYS A 414 16.95 -0.83 17.91
CA LYS A 414 16.48 -1.76 18.92
C LYS A 414 16.69 -1.14 20.29
N THR A 415 15.66 -1.12 21.13
CA THR A 415 15.81 -0.62 22.51
C THR A 415 16.59 -1.61 23.37
N LYS A 416 17.14 -1.12 24.48
CA LYS A 416 17.50 -1.98 25.61
C LYS A 416 16.29 -2.81 26.05
N VAL A 417 16.59 -3.98 26.64
CA VAL A 417 15.59 -4.80 27.32
C VAL A 417 15.26 -4.15 28.66
N ILE A 418 13.98 -3.96 28.95
CA ILE A 418 13.49 -3.56 30.27
C ILE A 418 13.06 -4.84 30.99
N PRO A 419 13.87 -5.39 31.93
CA PRO A 419 13.65 -6.70 32.50
C PRO A 419 12.47 -6.72 33.49
N ASN A 420 11.78 -7.87 33.57
CA ASN A 420 10.69 -8.15 34.52
C ASN A 420 9.46 -7.20 34.44
N ASN A 421 9.37 -6.30 33.46
CA ASN A 421 8.23 -5.42 33.25
C ASN A 421 7.76 -5.46 31.78
N ALA A 422 6.62 -6.10 31.56
CA ALA A 422 5.88 -6.07 30.30
C ALA A 422 4.54 -5.31 30.40
N ILE A 423 4.17 -4.79 31.58
CA ILE A 423 2.90 -4.11 31.83
C ILE A 423 3.01 -2.61 31.52
N ASN A 424 4.10 -1.98 31.93
CA ASN A 424 4.38 -0.56 31.68
C ASN A 424 5.90 -0.26 31.57
N PRO A 425 6.67 -0.97 30.72
CA PRO A 425 8.08 -0.67 30.51
C PRO A 425 8.28 0.76 29.98
N VAL A 426 9.27 1.47 30.52
CA VAL A 426 9.75 2.76 29.99
C VAL A 426 11.13 2.51 29.42
N TYR A 427 11.30 2.82 28.14
CA TYR A 427 12.55 2.67 27.39
C TYR A 427 13.33 4.00 27.37
N ASP A 428 12.61 5.10 27.12
CA ASP A 428 13.08 6.50 27.06
C ASP A 428 14.46 6.68 26.44
N GLU A 429 14.62 6.14 25.23
CA GLU A 429 15.89 6.17 24.50
C GLU A 429 16.03 7.39 23.57
N GLU A 430 17.25 7.61 23.08
CA GLU A 430 17.53 8.57 22.00
C GLU A 430 16.72 8.23 20.72
N PRO A 431 16.21 9.24 19.98
CA PRO A 431 15.41 8.98 18.78
C PRO A 431 16.18 8.23 17.70
N PHE A 432 15.62 7.13 17.19
CA PHE A 432 16.14 6.41 16.04
C PHE A 432 16.00 7.27 14.78
N VAL A 433 17.12 7.65 14.14
CA VAL A 433 17.16 8.62 13.03
C VAL A 433 17.35 7.93 11.67
N PHE A 434 16.33 8.02 10.83
CA PHE A 434 16.38 7.74 9.40
C PHE A 434 16.74 9.05 8.69
N LYS A 435 18.05 9.34 8.57
CA LYS A 435 18.55 10.68 8.16
C LYS A 435 18.13 11.09 6.75
N ARG A 436 18.17 10.16 5.80
CA ARG A 436 17.75 10.37 4.41
C ARG A 436 16.88 9.17 4.01
N VAL A 437 15.62 9.45 3.69
CA VAL A 437 14.69 8.53 3.03
C VAL A 437 14.48 9.09 1.64
N VAL A 438 15.11 8.47 0.64
CA VAL A 438 15.06 8.86 -0.77
C VAL A 438 13.63 8.83 -1.29
N LEU A 439 12.82 7.86 -0.87
CA LEU A 439 11.50 7.61 -1.43
C LEU A 439 10.36 7.48 -0.39
N PRO A 440 9.97 8.56 0.30
CA PRO A 440 8.91 8.49 1.33
C PRO A 440 7.57 7.93 0.84
N GLY A 441 7.26 8.10 -0.45
CA GLY A 441 6.05 7.55 -1.08
C GLY A 441 5.99 6.02 -1.16
N LEU A 442 7.12 5.32 -1.02
CA LEU A 442 7.22 3.86 -1.07
C LEU A 442 7.73 3.24 0.24
N ALA A 443 8.23 4.06 1.17
CA ALA A 443 8.76 3.63 2.45
C ALA A 443 7.66 3.32 3.48
N SER A 444 7.83 2.23 4.23
CA SER A 444 6.99 1.82 5.36
C SER A 444 7.84 1.49 6.58
N ILE A 445 7.39 1.96 7.75
CA ILE A 445 8.04 1.72 9.04
C ILE A 445 7.35 0.56 9.74
N ARG A 446 8.13 -0.37 10.31
CA ARG A 446 7.66 -1.53 11.07
C ARG A 446 8.17 -1.41 12.51
N ILE A 447 7.26 -1.20 13.45
CA ILE A 447 7.52 -1.19 14.90
C ILE A 447 7.14 -2.58 15.45
N VAL A 448 7.97 -3.17 16.29
CA VAL A 448 7.80 -4.55 16.79
C VAL A 448 8.14 -4.63 18.27
N ALA A 449 7.32 -5.35 19.04
CA ALA A 449 7.64 -5.72 20.42
C ALA A 449 8.03 -7.21 20.51
N TYR A 450 9.01 -7.50 21.37
CA TYR A 450 9.52 -8.83 21.65
C TYR A 450 9.68 -9.06 23.16
N GLU A 451 9.47 -10.29 23.62
CA GLU A 451 9.90 -10.72 24.97
C GLU A 451 11.43 -10.92 24.98
N GLU A 452 12.04 -10.78 26.15
CA GLU A 452 13.41 -11.22 26.43
C GLU A 452 13.58 -12.70 26.04
N GLY A 453 14.60 -13.00 25.23
CA GLY A 453 14.73 -14.27 24.51
C GLY A 453 14.20 -14.26 23.06
N GLY A 454 13.65 -13.14 22.59
CA GLY A 454 13.32 -12.92 21.16
C GLY A 454 11.96 -13.45 20.70
N ARG A 455 11.09 -13.87 21.63
CA ARG A 455 9.71 -14.28 21.29
C ARG A 455 8.92 -13.07 20.79
N PHE A 456 8.27 -13.20 19.64
CA PHE A 456 7.38 -12.17 19.11
C PHE A 456 6.19 -11.90 20.06
N ILE A 457 5.88 -10.61 20.27
CA ILE A 457 4.67 -10.16 20.97
C ILE A 457 3.64 -9.62 19.96
N GLY A 458 4.05 -8.65 19.15
CA GLY A 458 3.16 -7.93 18.25
C GLY A 458 3.91 -6.85 17.46
N HIS A 459 3.29 -6.39 16.37
CA HIS A 459 3.89 -5.41 15.47
C HIS A 459 2.89 -4.37 14.95
N ARG A 460 3.38 -3.28 14.37
CA ARG A 460 2.61 -2.34 13.57
C ARG A 460 3.42 -1.90 12.36
N ILE A 461 2.79 -1.87 11.20
CA ILE A 461 3.34 -1.31 9.96
C ILE A 461 2.62 0.00 9.65
N LEU A 462 3.39 1.02 9.26
CA LEU A 462 2.97 2.40 9.04
C LEU A 462 3.66 2.91 7.76
N PRO A 463 2.96 3.05 6.62
CA PRO A 463 3.48 3.77 5.45
C PRO A 463 3.88 5.19 5.85
N LEU A 464 5.02 5.67 5.37
CA LEU A 464 5.58 6.96 5.80
C LEU A 464 4.69 8.14 5.38
N THR A 465 3.99 8.03 4.24
CA THR A 465 2.92 8.95 3.81
C THR A 465 1.74 9.07 4.79
N SER A 466 1.58 8.12 5.71
CA SER A 466 0.45 8.01 6.63
C SER A 466 0.84 8.22 8.11
N ILE A 467 2.12 8.46 8.43
CA ILE A 467 2.55 8.62 9.82
C ILE A 467 2.33 10.07 10.30
N SER A 468 1.71 10.23 11.47
CA SER A 468 1.44 11.55 12.05
C SER A 468 2.52 11.94 13.07
N PRO A 469 3.25 13.05 12.90
CA PRO A 469 4.28 13.49 13.85
C PRO A 469 3.71 13.86 15.22
N GLY A 470 4.58 14.07 16.21
CA GLY A 470 4.23 14.30 17.61
C GLY A 470 4.15 13.00 18.44
N TYR A 471 3.60 13.11 19.66
CA TYR A 471 3.38 11.96 20.54
C TYR A 471 2.22 11.08 20.06
N ARG A 472 2.46 9.76 19.94
CA ARG A 472 1.50 8.78 19.40
C ARG A 472 1.50 7.50 20.23
N HIS A 473 0.31 6.96 20.47
CA HIS A 473 0.13 5.58 20.88
C HIS A 473 -0.01 4.70 19.63
N VAL A 474 0.66 3.55 19.63
CA VAL A 474 0.73 2.60 18.52
C VAL A 474 0.24 1.25 19.02
N ASN A 475 -1.03 0.95 18.80
CA ASN A 475 -1.60 -0.38 19.10
C ASN A 475 -0.93 -1.43 18.22
N LEU A 476 -0.48 -2.53 18.83
CA LEU A 476 0.19 -3.63 18.16
C LEU A 476 -0.82 -4.61 17.56
N LYS A 477 -0.32 -5.49 16.69
CA LYS A 477 -1.07 -6.52 15.99
C LYS A 477 -0.35 -7.86 16.00
N THR A 478 -1.13 -8.93 15.99
CA THR A 478 -0.65 -10.30 15.74
C THR A 478 -0.04 -10.43 14.34
N GLU A 479 0.61 -11.55 14.07
CA GLU A 479 1.19 -11.88 12.75
C GLU A 479 0.11 -11.95 11.64
N MET A 480 -1.14 -12.30 12.01
CA MET A 480 -2.35 -12.25 11.16
C MET A 480 -2.89 -10.83 10.93
N GLY A 481 -2.22 -9.77 11.43
CA GLY A 481 -2.69 -8.39 11.33
C GLY A 481 -3.92 -8.05 12.20
N GLN A 482 -4.29 -8.92 13.14
CA GLN A 482 -5.41 -8.68 14.06
C GLN A 482 -4.97 -7.75 15.21
N PRO A 483 -5.79 -6.77 15.64
CA PRO A 483 -5.45 -5.88 16.75
C PRO A 483 -5.24 -6.62 18.08
N LEU A 484 -4.18 -6.27 18.79
CA LEU A 484 -3.99 -6.61 20.21
C LEU A 484 -4.64 -5.47 21.04
N PRO A 485 -5.73 -5.70 21.80
CA PRO A 485 -6.53 -4.61 22.35
C PRO A 485 -5.82 -3.73 23.38
N LEU A 486 -4.86 -4.29 24.12
CA LEU A 486 -4.13 -3.59 25.19
C LEU A 486 -2.67 -3.28 24.81
N ALA A 487 -2.01 -4.20 24.09
CA ALA A 487 -0.58 -4.11 23.77
C ALA A 487 -0.30 -2.89 22.88
N THR A 488 0.36 -1.89 23.46
CA THR A 488 0.54 -0.56 22.85
C THR A 488 1.96 -0.07 23.09
N VAL A 489 2.54 0.64 22.13
CA VAL A 489 3.82 1.36 22.27
C VAL A 489 3.56 2.86 22.18
N PHE A 490 4.09 3.63 23.12
CA PHE A 490 4.06 5.09 23.10
C PHE A 490 5.38 5.63 22.55
N ILE A 491 5.28 6.45 21.51
CA ILE A 491 6.41 6.99 20.75
C ILE A 491 6.27 8.50 20.53
N TYR A 492 7.39 9.16 20.24
CA TYR A 492 7.40 10.50 19.65
C TYR A 492 7.98 10.43 18.23
N VAL A 493 7.24 10.97 17.26
CA VAL A 493 7.59 10.93 15.84
C VAL A 493 7.93 12.32 15.33
N VAL A 494 9.05 12.47 14.65
CA VAL A 494 9.38 13.66 13.84
C VAL A 494 9.47 13.24 12.39
N VAL A 495 8.71 13.91 11.53
CA VAL A 495 8.86 13.87 10.06
C VAL A 495 9.24 15.27 9.62
N LYS A 496 10.23 15.38 8.74
CA LYS A 496 10.64 16.60 8.06
C LYS A 496 11.07 16.27 6.63
N ASP A 497 11.11 17.27 5.76
CA ASP A 497 11.80 17.15 4.48
C ASP A 497 13.31 17.02 4.71
N TYR A 498 14.01 16.30 3.84
CA TYR A 498 15.45 16.13 3.90
C TYR A 498 16.18 17.32 3.27
N VAL A 499 16.86 18.10 4.11
CA VAL A 499 17.80 19.13 3.68
C VAL A 499 19.22 18.57 3.78
N PRO A 500 20.03 18.57 2.70
CA PRO A 500 21.45 18.23 2.77
C PRO A 500 22.21 19.17 3.72
N ASP A 501 23.16 18.64 4.50
CA ASP A 501 23.79 19.39 5.61
C ASP A 501 24.38 20.75 5.17
N GLY A 502 25.02 20.79 4.00
CA GLY A 502 25.62 22.00 3.39
C GLY A 502 24.63 22.97 2.73
N LEU A 503 23.33 22.69 2.74
CA LEU A 503 22.26 23.59 2.25
C LEU A 503 21.32 24.06 3.39
N SER A 504 21.67 23.76 4.64
CA SER A 504 20.88 24.10 5.83
C SER A 504 20.61 25.61 5.96
N GLU A 505 21.65 26.46 5.90
CA GLU A 505 21.50 27.92 5.97
C GLU A 505 20.64 28.49 4.82
N PHE A 506 20.73 27.90 3.63
CA PHE A 506 19.94 28.30 2.47
C PHE A 506 18.46 27.90 2.61
N ALA A 507 18.19 26.71 3.15
CA ALA A 507 16.83 26.28 3.47
C ALA A 507 16.19 27.13 4.58
N ASP A 508 16.94 27.47 5.63
CA ASP A 508 16.47 28.38 6.70
C ASP A 508 16.21 29.80 6.16
N ALA A 509 17.04 30.29 5.22
CA ALA A 509 16.82 31.56 4.54
C ALA A 509 15.55 31.56 3.67
N LEU A 510 15.29 30.48 2.92
CA LEU A 510 14.05 30.32 2.15
C LEU A 510 12.82 30.14 3.05
N ALA A 511 12.96 29.48 4.21
CA ALA A 511 11.88 29.29 5.17
C ALA A 511 11.51 30.57 5.95
N ASN A 512 12.46 31.51 6.10
CA ASN A 512 12.19 32.81 6.74
C ASN A 512 13.04 33.95 6.10
N PRO A 513 12.69 34.41 4.89
CA PRO A 513 13.47 35.40 4.16
C PRO A 513 13.46 36.78 4.84
N ILE A 514 12.36 37.12 5.53
CA ILE A 514 12.25 38.40 6.28
C ILE A 514 13.27 38.44 7.41
N LYS A 515 13.42 37.34 8.18
CA LYS A 515 14.45 37.24 9.22
C LYS A 515 15.86 37.27 8.60
N TYR A 516 16.09 36.51 7.52
CA TYR A 516 17.39 36.47 6.85
C TYR A 516 17.84 37.87 6.40
N GLN A 517 16.98 38.61 5.70
CA GLN A 517 17.27 39.98 5.27
C GLN A 517 17.48 40.90 6.49
N SER A 518 16.60 40.83 7.49
CA SER A 518 16.73 41.62 8.72
C SER A 518 18.08 41.38 9.46
N ASP A 519 18.55 40.14 9.51
CA ASP A 519 19.82 39.79 10.13
C ASP A 519 21.04 40.10 9.24
N LEU A 520 20.88 40.15 7.91
CA LEU A 520 21.87 40.69 6.97
C LEU A 520 22.00 42.21 7.13
N ASP A 521 20.89 42.93 7.14
CA ASP A 521 20.85 44.39 7.27
C ASP A 521 21.47 44.85 8.59
N LYS A 522 21.19 44.15 9.71
CA LYS A 522 21.83 44.40 11.01
C LYS A 522 23.35 44.26 10.94
N ARG A 523 23.87 43.20 10.30
CA ARG A 523 25.33 43.01 10.12
C ARG A 523 25.91 44.14 9.29
N THR A 524 25.25 44.54 8.21
CA THR A 524 25.69 45.65 7.35
C THR A 524 25.77 46.97 8.13
N HIS A 525 24.75 47.29 8.94
CA HIS A 525 24.77 48.50 9.78
C HIS A 525 25.84 48.43 10.89
N GLN A 526 26.04 47.26 11.51
CA GLN A 526 27.08 47.07 12.54
C GLN A 526 28.50 47.13 11.95
N LEU A 527 28.70 46.62 10.74
CA LEU A 527 29.97 46.72 10.01
C LEU A 527 30.25 48.16 9.57
N ALA A 528 29.25 48.90 9.10
CA ALA A 528 29.40 50.28 8.67
C ALA A 528 30.09 51.15 9.74
N VAL A 529 29.65 51.05 11.00
CA VAL A 529 30.23 51.76 12.16
C VAL A 529 31.70 51.39 12.43
N LEU A 530 32.16 50.21 12.01
CA LEU A 530 33.55 49.78 12.12
C LEU A 530 34.39 50.09 10.87
N THR A 531 33.75 50.52 9.77
CA THR A 531 34.39 50.87 8.50
C THR A 531 34.30 52.35 8.14
N GLU A 532 33.65 53.19 8.96
CA GLU A 532 33.69 54.65 8.79
C GLU A 532 35.13 55.16 8.82
N GLY A 533 35.61 55.69 7.69
CA GLY A 533 37.00 56.11 7.47
C GLY A 533 37.89 55.09 6.73
N LEU A 534 37.40 53.90 6.42
CA LEU A 534 38.05 52.91 5.54
C LEU A 534 37.40 52.93 4.14
N GLU A 535 37.57 54.04 3.42
CA GLU A 535 37.19 54.11 2.00
C GLU A 535 38.11 53.21 1.15
N LEU A 536 37.60 52.02 0.79
CA LEU A 536 38.20 51.20 -0.26
C LEU A 536 38.13 51.96 -1.58
N THR A 537 39.22 51.98 -2.35
CA THR A 537 39.24 52.64 -3.64
C THR A 537 38.35 51.91 -4.66
N GLU A 538 37.85 52.61 -5.67
CA GLU A 538 37.02 52.01 -6.74
C GLU A 538 37.72 50.82 -7.44
N GLN A 539 39.06 50.80 -7.42
CA GLN A 539 39.86 49.70 -7.95
C GLN A 539 39.81 48.44 -7.08
N GLU A 540 39.78 48.58 -5.74
CA GLU A 540 39.71 47.47 -4.79
C GLU A 540 38.31 46.83 -4.79
N GLU A 541 37.24 47.65 -4.81
CA GLU A 541 35.88 47.17 -5.05
C GLU A 541 35.78 46.35 -6.35
N ALA A 542 36.39 46.85 -7.44
CA ALA A 542 36.36 46.20 -8.75
C ALA A 542 37.16 44.87 -8.79
N VAL A 543 38.07 44.64 -7.84
CA VAL A 543 38.74 43.35 -7.65
C VAL A 543 37.87 42.38 -6.85
N LEU A 544 37.29 42.80 -5.71
CA LEU A 544 36.39 41.93 -4.94
C LEU A 544 35.16 41.49 -5.78
N LYS A 545 34.58 42.41 -6.55
CA LYS A 545 33.44 42.14 -7.45
C LYS A 545 33.78 41.23 -8.64
N LYS A 546 35.06 40.98 -8.93
CA LYS A 546 35.51 39.94 -9.89
C LYS A 546 35.70 38.58 -9.22
N SER A 547 36.21 38.55 -7.98
CA SER A 547 36.42 37.31 -7.23
C SER A 547 35.13 36.57 -6.91
N SER A 548 34.02 37.28 -6.66
CA SER A 548 32.71 36.67 -6.36
C SER A 548 32.00 36.05 -7.58
N VAL A 549 32.35 36.48 -8.80
CA VAL A 549 31.73 35.97 -10.05
C VAL A 549 32.22 34.56 -10.41
N ALA A 550 33.36 34.12 -9.86
CA ALA A 550 33.97 32.83 -10.18
C ALA A 550 33.15 31.58 -9.78
N LEU A 551 32.08 31.73 -8.99
CA LEU A 551 31.23 30.62 -8.52
C LEU A 551 29.85 30.53 -9.18
N ASN A 552 29.44 31.52 -10.00
CA ASN A 552 28.14 31.51 -10.67
C ASN A 552 28.26 31.63 -12.20
N SER A 553 28.28 30.47 -12.85
CA SER A 553 27.77 30.30 -14.22
C SER A 553 26.77 29.15 -14.20
N LYS A 554 25.59 29.24 -14.83
CA LYS A 554 25.16 30.13 -15.92
C LYS A 554 23.73 30.64 -15.64
N GLU A 555 23.37 31.79 -16.19
CA GLU A 555 22.33 31.93 -17.25
C GLU A 555 22.13 33.40 -17.66
N GLN A 556 21.58 33.64 -18.87
CA GLN A 556 21.30 34.98 -19.40
C GLN A 556 19.78 35.16 -19.59
N VAL A 557 19.21 36.22 -19.01
CA VAL A 557 17.92 36.81 -19.45
C VAL A 557 18.05 38.33 -19.39
N ASN A 558 17.28 39.05 -20.22
CA ASN A 558 17.53 40.45 -20.59
C ASN A 558 17.03 41.49 -19.58
N GLY A 559 17.95 42.39 -19.20
CA GLY A 559 17.87 43.85 -19.38
C GLY A 559 16.61 44.67 -19.03
N SER A 560 16.82 45.72 -18.23
CA SER A 560 16.06 47.00 -18.29
C SER A 560 16.94 48.17 -17.79
N PRO A 561 16.74 49.43 -18.23
CA PRO A 561 17.67 50.54 -18.00
C PRO A 561 17.18 51.65 -17.03
N GLY A 562 18.11 52.49 -16.56
CA GLY A 562 17.81 53.83 -16.02
C GLY A 562 18.05 54.03 -14.51
N GLN A 563 18.46 55.23 -14.09
CA GLN A 563 18.75 55.59 -12.69
C GLN A 563 18.17 56.96 -12.29
N ARG A 564 17.94 57.12 -10.96
CA ARG A 564 18.08 58.37 -10.15
C ARG A 564 17.05 59.52 -10.36
N PRO A 565 16.97 60.53 -9.43
CA PRO A 565 17.65 60.71 -8.13
C PRO A 565 16.80 61.21 -6.91
N SER A 566 16.98 60.57 -5.74
CA SER A 566 17.27 61.14 -4.39
C SER A 566 16.48 62.28 -3.66
N ILE A 567 16.07 62.01 -2.40
CA ILE A 567 16.40 62.74 -1.11
C ILE A 567 15.80 64.18 -0.90
N PRO A 568 15.56 64.69 0.36
CA PRO A 568 15.75 64.16 1.73
C PRO A 568 14.38 63.86 2.42
N THR A 569 14.03 63.94 3.73
CA THR A 569 14.57 64.43 5.03
C THR A 569 13.71 63.79 6.16
N GLY A 570 14.03 63.66 7.46
CA GLY A 570 15.23 63.84 8.29
C GLY A 570 14.87 63.81 9.81
N SER A 571 15.84 63.60 10.72
CA SER A 571 15.72 63.45 12.20
C SER A 571 14.81 62.30 12.72
N ALA A 572 15.25 61.37 13.57
CA ALA A 572 15.79 61.49 14.95
C ALA A 572 14.72 61.98 15.96
N SER A 573 14.56 61.38 17.15
CA SER A 573 15.63 60.92 18.05
C SER A 573 15.26 59.76 19.01
N VAL A 574 16.27 58.90 19.26
CA VAL A 574 16.75 58.39 20.57
C VAL A 574 15.80 57.68 21.56
N GLU A 575 16.14 56.41 21.81
CA GLU A 575 16.19 55.64 23.08
C GLU A 575 15.40 56.07 24.33
N LEU A 576 14.84 55.07 25.05
CA LEU A 576 15.44 54.60 26.31
C LEU A 576 14.89 53.21 26.74
N VAL A 577 15.52 52.61 27.75
CA VAL A 577 15.40 51.17 28.10
C VAL A 577 14.96 50.95 29.56
N ALA A 578 14.05 49.99 29.75
CA ALA A 578 13.64 49.30 30.99
C ALA A 578 13.03 50.11 32.15
N ALA A 579 11.89 49.65 32.70
CA ALA A 579 11.81 48.98 34.01
C ALA A 579 10.36 48.84 34.56
N GLU A 580 10.04 47.62 34.99
CA GLU A 580 9.11 47.23 36.09
C GLU A 580 7.60 47.60 36.11
N ASN A 581 6.86 46.70 36.76
CA ASN A 581 5.44 46.74 37.13
C ASN A 581 5.30 47.29 38.58
N PRO A 582 4.15 47.85 39.04
CA PRO A 582 2.89 47.09 39.18
C PRO A 582 1.57 47.90 39.01
N ALA A 583 0.44 47.22 39.22
CA ALA A 583 -0.91 47.69 38.89
C ALA A 583 -1.73 48.25 40.08
N ALA A 584 -2.63 49.20 39.80
CA ALA A 584 -3.87 49.44 40.55
C ALA A 584 -4.95 50.16 39.70
N ASN A 585 -6.23 49.83 39.95
CA ASN A 585 -7.45 50.48 39.42
C ASN A 585 -7.91 51.60 40.40
N PRO A 586 -8.89 52.53 40.10
CA PRO A 586 -10.18 52.22 39.44
C PRO A 586 -10.99 53.31 38.65
N VAL A 587 -11.85 52.82 37.74
CA VAL A 587 -13.30 53.14 37.49
C VAL A 587 -13.88 54.56 37.74
N ALA A 588 -14.44 55.18 36.67
CA ALA A 588 -15.83 55.72 36.53
C ALA A 588 -15.97 56.69 35.31
N THR A 589 -17.13 57.07 34.74
CA THR A 589 -18.44 56.44 34.41
C THR A 589 -19.19 57.37 33.39
N ALA A 590 -20.04 56.81 32.50
CA ALA A 590 -20.98 57.41 31.50
C ALA A 590 -21.38 58.92 31.55
N THR A 591 -21.71 59.61 30.44
CA THR A 591 -22.90 59.39 29.55
C THR A 591 -22.77 60.14 28.18
N VAL A 592 -23.08 59.55 27.00
CA VAL A 592 -24.34 59.47 26.20
C VAL A 592 -24.89 60.79 25.60
N SER A 593 -25.24 60.76 24.28
CA SER A 593 -26.05 61.73 23.47
C SER A 593 -25.34 62.98 22.87
N ALA A 594 -25.68 63.52 21.67
CA ALA A 594 -26.45 63.01 20.51
C ALA A 594 -26.39 63.97 19.27
N VAL A 595 -26.36 63.41 18.03
CA VAL A 595 -27.19 63.75 16.83
C VAL A 595 -26.95 65.03 15.94
N GLU A 596 -26.92 64.78 14.60
CA GLU A 596 -27.28 65.57 13.38
C GLU A 596 -26.50 66.80 12.78
N ASN A 597 -26.07 66.59 11.52
CA ASN A 597 -26.31 67.36 10.26
C ASN A 597 -26.06 68.88 10.09
N THR A 598 -24.94 69.21 9.40
CA THR A 598 -24.79 69.75 8.00
C THR A 598 -25.76 70.78 7.34
N VAL A 599 -25.26 71.38 6.22
CA VAL A 599 -25.97 72.03 5.05
C VAL A 599 -26.21 73.57 5.14
N PRO A 600 -26.17 74.40 4.05
CA PRO A 600 -25.47 74.36 2.72
C PRO A 600 -24.65 75.64 2.37
N ALA A 601 -24.00 75.70 1.18
CA ALA A 601 -24.27 76.70 0.09
C ALA A 601 -23.15 76.78 -0.99
N GLU A 602 -23.51 77.11 -2.24
CA GLU A 602 -22.71 76.94 -3.48
C GLU A 602 -22.13 78.24 -4.06
N ALA A 603 -21.07 78.16 -4.90
CA ALA A 603 -20.85 79.03 -6.09
C ALA A 603 -19.70 78.59 -7.05
N ASN A 604 -20.05 78.28 -8.31
CA ASN A 604 -19.46 78.68 -9.62
C ASN A 604 -18.05 79.37 -9.71
N SER A 605 -17.23 79.23 -10.79
CA SER A 605 -17.32 78.48 -12.07
C SER A 605 -15.99 78.58 -12.91
N ALA A 606 -15.85 77.72 -13.94
CA ALA A 606 -15.23 77.96 -15.29
C ALA A 606 -13.91 77.25 -15.74
N ASN A 607 -14.07 76.48 -16.84
CA ASN A 607 -13.13 76.16 -17.94
C ASN A 607 -12.12 74.97 -17.86
N LYS A 608 -11.65 74.55 -19.06
CA LYS A 608 -11.24 73.19 -19.55
C LYS A 608 -10.11 73.34 -20.61
N PRO A 609 -9.45 72.30 -21.20
CA PRO A 609 -9.43 70.85 -20.93
C PRO A 609 -7.95 70.27 -20.87
N PRO A 610 -7.61 69.00 -21.22
CA PRO A 610 -6.91 68.06 -20.31
C PRO A 610 -5.44 67.73 -20.67
N PRO A 611 -4.73 66.94 -19.83
CA PRO A 611 -4.40 65.57 -20.28
C PRO A 611 -4.41 64.49 -19.16
N ALA A 612 -4.52 63.22 -19.61
CA ALA A 612 -4.30 61.96 -18.87
C ALA A 612 -5.16 61.66 -17.61
N ASP A 613 -5.75 60.47 -17.58
CA ASP A 613 -6.47 59.94 -16.42
C ASP A 613 -5.49 59.30 -15.41
N ASP A 614 -5.26 59.97 -14.28
CA ASP A 614 -4.82 59.31 -13.04
C ASP A 614 -6.05 59.10 -12.14
N PHE A 615 -6.58 57.88 -12.13
CA PHE A 615 -7.57 57.45 -11.13
C PHE A 615 -6.86 57.25 -9.79
N GLU A 616 -6.92 58.24 -8.87
CA GLU A 616 -6.67 58.01 -7.45
C GLU A 616 -7.80 57.13 -6.86
N ASP A 617 -7.68 55.83 -7.10
CA ASP A 617 -8.67 54.84 -6.68
C ASP A 617 -8.56 54.56 -5.17
N LYS A 618 -9.19 55.43 -4.36
CA LYS A 618 -9.26 55.32 -2.90
C LYS A 618 -10.19 54.20 -2.47
N PHE A 619 -9.76 52.97 -2.71
CA PHE A 619 -10.26 51.81 -1.99
C PHE A 619 -9.75 51.83 -0.55
N ASP A 620 -10.65 52.14 0.40
CA ASP A 620 -10.41 51.85 1.81
C ASP A 620 -10.14 50.35 1.96
N GLU A 621 -8.95 49.98 2.44
CA GLU A 621 -8.47 48.60 2.49
C GLU A 621 -9.25 47.79 3.54
N VAL A 622 -10.33 47.14 3.11
CA VAL A 622 -11.20 46.33 3.99
C VAL A 622 -10.39 45.17 4.58
N PRO A 623 -10.10 45.14 5.90
CA PRO A 623 -9.20 44.18 6.48
C PRO A 623 -9.79 42.77 6.44
N VAL A 624 -9.09 41.84 5.78
CA VAL A 624 -9.51 40.45 5.62
C VAL A 624 -9.44 39.73 6.97
N GLU A 625 -10.59 39.42 7.57
CA GLU A 625 -10.65 38.64 8.81
C GLU A 625 -10.20 37.19 8.59
N PRO A 626 -9.35 36.62 9.48
CA PRO A 626 -8.95 35.23 9.38
C PRO A 626 -10.11 34.26 9.65
N LEU A 627 -10.03 33.09 9.00
CA LEU A 627 -11.08 32.06 8.97
C LEU A 627 -11.50 31.58 10.37
N GLU A 628 -10.61 31.64 11.37
CA GLU A 628 -10.91 31.24 12.75
C GLU A 628 -12.11 31.98 13.34
N LYS A 629 -12.31 33.26 13.00
CA LYS A 629 -13.40 34.10 13.53
C LYS A 629 -14.81 33.62 13.15
N ILE A 630 -14.94 32.71 12.17
CA ILE A 630 -16.23 32.06 11.85
C ILE A 630 -16.67 31.15 13.00
N TRP A 631 -15.73 30.45 13.65
CA TRP A 631 -15.99 29.58 14.79
C TRP A 631 -16.41 30.34 16.05
N GLU A 632 -15.99 31.61 16.15
CA GLU A 632 -16.40 32.54 17.20
C GLU A 632 -17.76 33.18 16.94
N ASN A 633 -18.38 32.98 15.78
CA ASN A 633 -19.71 33.52 15.50
C ASN A 633 -20.75 32.98 16.51
N LYS A 634 -21.62 33.88 16.99
CA LYS A 634 -22.71 33.56 17.92
C LYS A 634 -23.55 32.37 17.45
N GLN A 635 -23.94 32.33 16.18
CA GLN A 635 -24.78 31.25 15.61
C GLN A 635 -24.07 29.89 15.65
N VAL A 636 -22.77 29.85 15.32
CA VAL A 636 -21.97 28.61 15.35
C VAL A 636 -21.77 28.14 16.80
N ARG A 637 -21.48 29.05 17.73
CA ARG A 637 -21.37 28.74 19.18
C ARG A 637 -22.69 28.27 19.79
N GLU A 638 -23.81 28.90 19.45
CA GLU A 638 -25.15 28.48 19.90
C GLU A 638 -25.52 27.11 19.34
N LYS A 639 -25.23 26.84 18.05
CA LYS A 639 -25.50 25.53 17.44
C LYS A 639 -24.65 24.41 18.03
N LYS A 640 -23.37 24.68 18.31
CA LYS A 640 -22.48 23.75 19.02
C LYS A 640 -23.03 23.44 20.42
N LEU A 641 -23.37 24.47 21.19
CA LEU A 641 -23.92 24.33 22.54
C LEU A 641 -25.28 23.59 22.57
N GLU A 642 -26.12 23.75 21.55
CA GLU A 642 -27.36 22.99 21.38
C GLU A 642 -27.08 21.48 21.19
N LEU A 643 -26.09 21.13 20.37
CA LEU A 643 -25.71 19.75 20.08
C LEU A 643 -24.98 19.08 21.26
N ASP A 644 -24.09 19.80 21.93
CA ASP A 644 -23.41 19.34 23.16
C ASP A 644 -24.45 19.01 24.25
N LYS A 645 -25.48 19.86 24.43
CA LYS A 645 -26.61 19.60 25.35
C LYS A 645 -27.43 18.37 24.95
N LYS A 646 -27.61 18.08 23.66
CA LYS A 646 -28.31 16.86 23.20
C LYS A 646 -27.52 15.60 23.53
N LEU A 647 -26.20 15.61 23.30
CA LEU A 647 -25.30 14.50 23.68
C LEU A 647 -25.32 14.25 25.20
N GLU A 648 -25.24 15.32 26.00
CA GLU A 648 -25.28 15.19 27.45
C GLU A 648 -26.66 14.70 27.97
N ALA A 649 -27.77 15.17 27.36
CA ALA A 649 -29.11 14.69 27.67
C ALA A 649 -29.30 13.20 27.32
N LEU A 650 -28.76 12.75 26.19
CA LEU A 650 -28.78 11.35 25.79
C LEU A 650 -28.00 10.47 26.78
N ARG A 651 -26.80 10.91 27.20
CA ARG A 651 -25.98 10.24 28.22
C ARG A 651 -26.70 10.14 29.57
N LYS A 652 -27.36 11.23 30.02
CA LYS A 652 -28.19 11.24 31.24
C LYS A 652 -29.41 10.32 31.13
N LYS A 653 -30.05 10.24 29.96
CA LYS A 653 -31.16 9.32 29.66
C LYS A 653 -30.74 7.85 29.73
N PHE A 654 -29.57 7.50 29.19
CA PHE A 654 -28.99 6.16 29.29
C PHE A 654 -28.63 5.78 30.73
N GLU A 655 -27.90 6.65 31.45
CA GLU A 655 -27.49 6.34 32.82
C GLU A 655 -28.72 6.19 33.74
N LYS A 656 -29.78 6.98 33.55
CA LYS A 656 -31.06 6.79 34.26
C LYS A 656 -31.72 5.45 33.92
N LYS A 657 -31.81 5.05 32.63
CA LYS A 657 -32.32 3.71 32.23
C LYS A 657 -31.52 2.59 32.91
N LYS A 658 -30.19 2.68 32.88
CA LYS A 658 -29.23 1.72 33.45
C LYS A 658 -29.39 1.59 34.97
N GLN A 659 -29.46 2.71 35.70
CA GLN A 659 -29.68 2.71 37.14
C GLN A 659 -31.06 2.13 37.51
N THR A 660 -32.13 2.46 36.78
CA THR A 660 -33.47 1.86 37.02
C THR A 660 -33.46 0.34 36.83
N LEU A 661 -32.74 -0.17 35.83
CA LEU A 661 -32.60 -1.62 35.63
C LEU A 661 -31.75 -2.31 36.72
N GLN A 662 -30.82 -1.57 37.34
CA GLN A 662 -29.97 -2.07 38.42
C GLN A 662 -30.67 -2.02 39.79
N SER A 663 -31.50 -1.01 40.06
CA SER A 663 -32.27 -0.89 41.31
C SER A 663 -33.37 -1.96 41.45
N GLN A 664 -33.81 -2.58 40.35
CA GLN A 664 -34.70 -3.75 40.39
C GLN A 664 -34.06 -4.98 41.09
N LYS A 665 -32.75 -4.96 41.36
CA LYS A 665 -32.03 -6.04 42.06
C LYS A 665 -32.31 -6.11 43.58
N SER A 666 -32.90 -5.08 44.19
CA SER A 666 -33.06 -4.98 45.65
C SER A 666 -34.50 -5.13 46.18
N GLY A 667 -35.42 -5.68 45.39
CA GLY A 667 -36.82 -5.89 45.79
C GLY A 667 -37.09 -7.21 46.54
N ASP A 668 -36.64 -8.34 46.01
CA ASP A 668 -37.15 -9.68 46.38
C ASP A 668 -36.37 -10.42 47.49
N TYR A 669 -35.57 -9.73 48.30
CA TYR A 669 -34.70 -10.35 49.33
C TYR A 669 -34.91 -9.81 50.75
N SER A 670 -36.16 -9.54 51.15
CA SER A 670 -36.48 -9.10 52.52
C SER A 670 -37.70 -9.73 53.17
N GLU A 671 -38.04 -11.00 52.88
CA GLU A 671 -38.98 -11.75 53.72
C GLU A 671 -38.70 -13.27 53.78
N LYS A 672 -39.37 -13.98 54.70
CA LYS A 672 -39.26 -15.44 54.96
C LYS A 672 -37.91 -15.95 55.51
N LYS A 673 -37.46 -15.35 56.62
CA LYS A 673 -36.44 -15.94 57.51
C LYS A 673 -37.12 -16.77 58.61
N SER A 674 -37.30 -18.10 58.45
CA SER A 674 -37.95 -18.92 59.50
C SER A 674 -37.56 -20.41 59.56
N LYS A 675 -36.76 -20.76 60.59
CA LYS A 675 -36.69 -22.04 61.35
C LYS A 675 -35.97 -23.27 60.74
N LEU A 676 -35.45 -24.09 61.68
CA LEU A 676 -34.73 -25.39 61.59
C LEU A 676 -33.37 -25.38 60.84
N ILE A 677 -32.19 -25.73 61.37
CA ILE A 677 -31.66 -26.52 62.54
C ILE A 677 -31.30 -27.99 62.21
N ASN A 678 -30.00 -28.31 62.35
CA ASN A 678 -29.28 -29.60 62.59
C ASN A 678 -29.78 -30.89 61.89
N MET A 679 -28.94 -31.68 61.22
CA MET A 679 -27.90 -32.52 61.87
C MET A 679 -26.84 -33.11 60.88
N LYS A 680 -25.86 -33.86 61.42
CA LYS A 680 -24.85 -34.64 60.67
C LYS A 680 -25.20 -36.13 60.59
N LEU A 681 -24.54 -36.83 59.65
CA LEU A 681 -23.81 -38.11 59.82
C LEU A 681 -24.41 -39.45 59.28
N VAL A 682 -23.48 -40.30 58.81
CA VAL A 682 -23.50 -41.78 58.64
C VAL A 682 -23.88 -42.39 57.26
N LYS A 683 -23.06 -43.38 56.87
CA LYS A 683 -23.07 -44.23 55.66
C LYS A 683 -24.07 -45.39 55.73
N ARG A 684 -24.46 -45.95 54.57
CA ARG A 684 -24.61 -47.40 54.18
C ARG A 684 -25.69 -47.56 53.08
N LEU A 685 -25.68 -48.54 52.16
CA LEU A 685 -24.64 -49.42 51.55
C LEU A 685 -25.30 -50.19 50.35
N SER A 686 -24.48 -50.87 49.51
CA SER A 686 -24.85 -52.08 48.71
C SER A 686 -25.66 -51.87 47.40
N SER A 687 -25.55 -52.67 46.31
CA SER A 687 -24.50 -53.57 45.73
C SER A 687 -24.93 -54.09 44.33
N LYS A 688 -24.03 -54.80 43.60
CA LYS A 688 -24.19 -55.55 42.31
C LYS A 688 -24.10 -54.68 41.05
N ASN A 689 -23.41 -55.04 39.95
CA ASN A 689 -22.51 -56.16 39.56
C ASN A 689 -21.45 -55.60 38.57
N ILE A 690 -20.16 -55.99 38.55
CA ILE A 690 -19.56 -57.18 37.87
C ILE A 690 -19.90 -57.20 36.35
N LEU A 691 -18.99 -57.16 35.36
CA LEU A 691 -17.52 -57.44 35.25
C LEU A 691 -16.90 -56.51 34.14
N PHE A 692 -15.72 -55.88 34.30
CA PHE A 692 -14.42 -56.20 33.63
C PHE A 692 -14.54 -56.55 32.11
N THR A 693 -13.77 -56.00 31.14
CA THR A 693 -12.44 -55.31 31.09
C THR A 693 -12.38 -54.52 29.74
N SER A 694 -11.47 -53.60 29.33
CA SER A 694 -10.06 -53.27 29.68
C SER A 694 -9.64 -51.81 29.36
N VAL A 695 -8.37 -51.51 29.64
CA VAL A 695 -7.48 -50.38 29.22
C VAL A 695 -7.04 -50.53 27.73
N SER A 696 -6.60 -49.52 26.96
CA SER A 696 -5.97 -48.22 27.26
C SER A 696 -6.45 -47.07 26.34
N GLY A 697 -6.16 -45.80 26.68
CA GLY A 697 -6.73 -44.64 25.97
C GLY A 697 -5.83 -43.41 25.85
N VAL A 698 -6.42 -42.32 25.33
CA VAL A 698 -5.84 -40.97 25.15
C VAL A 698 -6.87 -39.94 25.60
N PHE A 699 -6.45 -38.81 26.19
CA PHE A 699 -7.35 -37.73 26.60
C PHE A 699 -7.76 -36.85 25.41
N SER A 700 -9.03 -36.43 25.40
CA SER A 700 -9.54 -35.36 24.53
C SER A 700 -10.59 -34.56 25.30
N THR A 701 -10.67 -33.25 25.05
CA THR A 701 -11.63 -32.33 25.68
C THR A 701 -12.33 -31.53 24.60
N GLU A 702 -13.65 -31.67 24.52
CA GLU A 702 -14.47 -31.07 23.47
C GLU A 702 -14.74 -29.57 23.71
N SER A 703 -15.14 -28.88 22.64
CA SER A 703 -15.65 -27.51 22.68
C SER A 703 -16.93 -27.44 21.84
N PRO A 704 -18.00 -26.76 22.31
CA PRO A 704 -19.29 -26.79 21.64
C PRO A 704 -19.29 -25.95 20.34
N SER A 705 -19.96 -26.47 19.32
CA SER A 705 -20.22 -25.81 18.04
C SER A 705 -21.37 -24.81 18.13
N VAL A 706 -21.47 -23.92 17.12
CA VAL A 706 -22.61 -23.02 16.90
C VAL A 706 -22.95 -23.06 15.41
N GLU A 707 -24.20 -23.37 15.09
CA GLU A 707 -24.72 -23.34 13.71
C GLU A 707 -25.46 -22.02 13.42
N PRO A 708 -25.44 -21.52 12.17
CA PRO A 708 -26.24 -20.37 11.75
C PRO A 708 -27.64 -20.80 11.25
N LEU A 709 -28.68 -20.05 11.64
CA LEU A 709 -30.02 -20.21 11.10
C LEU A 709 -30.33 -19.13 10.05
N THR A 710 -31.06 -19.52 9.01
CA THR A 710 -31.35 -18.72 7.82
C THR A 710 -32.51 -17.75 8.04
N SER A 711 -32.52 -16.65 7.26
CA SER A 711 -33.66 -15.75 7.12
C SER A 711 -34.11 -15.73 5.66
N VAL A 712 -35.30 -16.27 5.39
CA VAL A 712 -36.04 -16.01 4.15
C VAL A 712 -37.01 -14.88 4.44
N ALA A 713 -37.16 -13.95 3.50
CA ALA A 713 -38.18 -12.91 3.52
C ALA A 713 -39.03 -13.06 2.25
N ASP A 714 -40.34 -12.88 2.39
CA ASP A 714 -41.28 -12.61 1.30
C ASP A 714 -42.44 -11.78 1.87
N ASP A 715 -42.95 -10.85 1.07
CA ASP A 715 -43.93 -9.84 1.48
C ASP A 715 -45.39 -10.30 1.28
N ALA A 716 -46.27 -9.96 2.22
CA ALA A 716 -47.72 -9.94 2.03
C ALA A 716 -48.42 -9.00 3.03
N GLU A 717 -48.82 -7.81 2.58
CA GLU A 717 -49.75 -6.96 3.33
C GLU A 717 -51.21 -7.45 3.20
N GLY A 718 -52.03 -7.18 4.22
CA GLY A 718 -53.44 -6.85 4.02
C GLY A 718 -54.51 -7.86 4.45
N ALA A 719 -54.86 -7.85 5.74
CA ALA A 719 -56.26 -7.90 6.20
C ALA A 719 -56.36 -7.53 7.70
N ALA A 720 -57.22 -6.58 8.05
CA ALA A 720 -57.55 -6.30 9.45
C ALA A 720 -58.74 -7.17 9.90
N GLY A 721 -58.53 -8.00 10.93
CA GLY A 721 -59.56 -8.83 11.54
C GLY A 721 -59.49 -8.75 13.07
N THR A 722 -60.62 -8.49 13.72
CA THR A 722 -60.70 -8.26 15.18
C THR A 722 -60.90 -9.55 15.97
N CYS A 723 -60.01 -9.82 16.93
CA CYS A 723 -60.34 -9.96 18.36
C CYS A 723 -59.07 -10.22 19.19
N ALA A 724 -59.18 -10.09 20.51
CA ALA A 724 -58.07 -10.26 21.44
C ALA A 724 -57.98 -11.70 21.96
N ASP A 725 -56.76 -12.20 22.10
CA ASP A 725 -56.41 -13.13 23.19
C ASP A 725 -54.96 -12.88 23.64
N SER A 726 -54.59 -13.32 24.86
CA SER A 726 -53.37 -12.85 25.52
C SER A 726 -52.21 -13.85 25.51
N GLU A 727 -51.22 -13.66 24.64
CA GLU A 727 -49.96 -14.43 24.69
C GLU A 727 -48.93 -13.82 25.65
N THR A 728 -48.54 -14.59 26.66
CA THR A 728 -47.51 -14.22 27.62
C THR A 728 -46.10 -14.45 27.06
N THR A 729 -45.46 -13.39 26.56
CA THR A 729 -44.04 -13.44 26.17
C THR A 729 -43.13 -13.74 27.36
N LEU A 730 -42.19 -14.67 27.19
CA LEU A 730 -41.22 -15.04 28.21
C LEU A 730 -40.35 -13.83 28.64
N PRO A 731 -40.05 -13.67 29.95
CA PRO A 731 -39.35 -12.51 30.44
C PRO A 731 -37.86 -12.54 30.09
N ARG A 732 -37.46 -11.75 29.06
CA ARG A 732 -36.06 -11.51 28.67
C ARG A 732 -35.14 -11.30 29.88
N SER A 733 -33.93 -11.86 29.84
CA SER A 733 -33.00 -11.78 30.99
C SER A 733 -32.57 -10.34 31.29
N GLN A 734 -32.14 -10.06 32.52
CA GLN A 734 -31.62 -8.73 32.88
C GLN A 734 -30.39 -8.35 32.03
N SER A 735 -29.60 -9.34 31.62
CA SER A 735 -28.45 -9.18 30.71
C SER A 735 -28.90 -8.73 29.31
N GLU A 736 -29.89 -9.40 28.71
CA GLU A 736 -30.46 -8.99 27.42
C GLU A 736 -31.04 -7.57 27.46
N ARG A 737 -31.75 -7.22 28.55
CA ARG A 737 -32.31 -5.87 28.72
C ARG A 737 -31.21 -4.81 28.80
N LEU A 738 -30.13 -5.08 29.53
CA LEU A 738 -28.98 -4.17 29.63
C LEU A 738 -28.21 -4.06 28.30
N LEU A 739 -28.06 -5.17 27.57
CA LEU A 739 -27.45 -5.23 26.25
C LEU A 739 -28.28 -4.44 25.21
N ALA A 740 -29.61 -4.58 25.24
CA ALA A 740 -30.53 -3.84 24.39
C ALA A 740 -30.48 -2.32 24.67
N ILE A 741 -30.49 -1.91 25.95
CA ILE A 741 -30.35 -0.50 26.35
C ILE A 741 -28.99 0.07 25.96
N SER A 742 -27.92 -0.74 26.01
CA SER A 742 -26.59 -0.34 25.56
C SER A 742 -26.50 -0.19 24.04
N LYS A 743 -27.10 -1.12 23.27
CA LYS A 743 -27.20 -1.00 21.80
C LYS A 743 -28.02 0.23 21.37
N ASP A 744 -29.18 0.44 21.99
CA ASP A 744 -30.07 1.61 21.80
C ASP A 744 -29.32 2.94 22.00
N TYR A 745 -28.53 3.04 23.08
CA TYR A 745 -27.70 4.20 23.34
C TYR A 745 -26.57 4.38 22.30
N THR A 746 -25.83 3.32 21.96
CA THR A 746 -24.72 3.39 20.99
C THR A 746 -25.20 3.83 19.62
N THR A 747 -26.37 3.35 19.14
CA THR A 747 -26.97 3.80 17.88
C THR A 747 -27.37 5.29 17.95
N GLN A 748 -28.08 5.70 19.01
CA GLN A 748 -28.48 7.10 19.19
C GLN A 748 -27.28 8.06 19.35
N GLU A 749 -26.18 7.62 19.99
CA GLU A 749 -24.96 8.42 20.09
C GLU A 749 -24.25 8.51 18.74
N LYS A 750 -24.19 7.41 17.97
CA LYS A 750 -23.60 7.40 16.62
C LYS A 750 -24.33 8.37 15.69
N GLU A 751 -25.65 8.24 15.54
CA GLU A 751 -26.44 9.10 14.67
C GLU A 751 -26.31 10.59 15.03
N LEU A 752 -26.27 10.89 16.33
CA LEU A 752 -26.16 12.26 16.82
C LEU A 752 -24.75 12.83 16.60
N ARG A 753 -23.70 11.99 16.62
CA ARG A 753 -22.32 12.37 16.28
C ARG A 753 -22.08 12.55 14.78
N GLU A 754 -22.72 11.73 13.94
CA GLU A 754 -22.65 11.90 12.48
C GLU A 754 -23.27 13.25 12.07
N LYS A 755 -24.48 13.54 12.57
CA LYS A 755 -25.19 14.82 12.35
C LYS A 755 -24.55 16.01 13.09
N TYR A 756 -23.65 15.79 14.06
CA TYR A 756 -23.00 16.85 14.84
C TYR A 756 -22.14 17.75 13.95
N PHE A 757 -21.26 17.15 13.16
CA PHE A 757 -20.32 17.90 12.32
C PHE A 757 -21.02 18.54 11.12
N GLU A 758 -21.87 17.79 10.41
CA GLU A 758 -22.69 18.26 9.29
C GLU A 758 -23.45 19.56 9.64
N LEU A 759 -24.19 19.55 10.75
CA LEU A 759 -25.05 20.67 11.15
C LEU A 759 -24.25 21.88 11.68
N ILE A 760 -23.02 21.67 12.17
CA ILE A 760 -22.09 22.73 12.56
C ILE A 760 -21.44 23.35 11.32
N TYR A 761 -20.87 22.54 10.41
CA TYR A 761 -20.24 23.03 9.18
C TYR A 761 -21.25 23.78 8.29
N SER A 762 -22.46 23.25 8.10
CA SER A 762 -23.55 23.95 7.38
C SER A 762 -23.99 25.27 8.06
N THR A 763 -23.74 25.44 9.36
CA THR A 763 -23.97 26.71 10.07
C THR A 763 -22.80 27.67 9.88
N ALA A 764 -21.55 27.19 9.91
CA ALA A 764 -20.36 27.98 9.61
C ALA A 764 -20.31 28.46 8.15
N GLU A 765 -20.72 27.62 7.21
CA GLU A 765 -20.85 27.92 5.78
C GLU A 765 -21.86 29.05 5.51
N ARG A 766 -23.06 28.96 6.09
CA ARG A 766 -24.06 30.05 5.97
C ARG A 766 -23.58 31.36 6.59
N VAL A 767 -22.81 31.30 7.68
CA VAL A 767 -22.13 32.47 8.26
C VAL A 767 -21.04 33.02 7.32
N MET A 768 -20.27 32.15 6.66
CA MET A 768 -19.26 32.56 5.67
C MET A 768 -19.92 33.29 4.51
N ILE A 769 -20.96 32.71 3.89
CA ILE A 769 -21.69 33.29 2.76
C ILE A 769 -22.28 34.65 3.15
N GLN A 770 -22.98 34.73 4.29
CA GLN A 770 -23.57 36.00 4.77
C GLN A 770 -22.50 37.08 5.02
N ARG A 771 -21.32 36.72 5.55
CA ARG A 771 -20.20 37.66 5.72
C ARG A 771 -19.62 38.10 4.37
N GLN A 772 -19.45 37.17 3.43
CA GLN A 772 -18.92 37.46 2.10
C GLN A 772 -19.86 38.36 1.31
N ASP A 773 -21.17 38.16 1.42
CA ASP A 773 -22.19 38.99 0.75
C ASP A 773 -22.30 40.38 1.39
N ASN A 774 -22.16 40.48 2.73
CA ASN A 774 -22.01 41.79 3.39
C ASN A 774 -20.75 42.53 2.91
N GLN A 775 -19.61 41.85 2.74
CA GLN A 775 -18.39 42.47 2.19
C GLN A 775 -18.60 42.92 0.73
N LYS A 776 -19.23 42.09 -0.12
CA LYS A 776 -19.63 42.48 -1.50
C LYS A 776 -20.62 43.63 -1.56
N ALA A 777 -21.35 43.92 -0.47
CA ALA A 777 -22.28 45.03 -0.34
C ALA A 777 -21.66 46.29 0.31
N VAL A 778 -20.41 46.20 0.79
CA VAL A 778 -19.58 47.34 1.20
C VAL A 778 -18.62 47.75 0.06
N LEU A 779 -18.29 46.80 -0.83
CA LEU A 779 -17.50 47.00 -2.05
C LEU A 779 -18.36 47.37 -3.29
N LYS A 780 -19.55 47.96 -3.09
CA LYS A 780 -20.54 48.31 -4.11
C LYS A 780 -21.29 49.58 -3.77
#